data_AF-A0A7C7ICC9-F1
#
_entry.id   AF-A0A7C7ICC9-F1
#
_cell.length_a   1.000
_cell.length_b   1.000
_cell.length_c   1.000
_cell.angle_alpha   90.00
_cell.angle_beta   90.00
_cell.angle_gamma   90.00
#
_symmetry.space_group_name_H-M   'P 1'
#
loop_
_entity.id
_entity.type
_entity.pdbx_description
1 polymer ?
#
loop_
_entity_poly.entity_id
_entity_poly.type
_entity_poly.pdbx_seq_one_letter_code
_entity_poly.pdbx_strand_id
1 'polypeptide(L)'
;MSTGNLQDNTSISSQDNGSQDNTLDSLHDNLMSSARSSNNSTSQLAWEWASSAGSYQDDSGLDIATGPSGDVYILGQYKDTISFGTLCPTLGTFGSTISSIYVGKFNSTGECKWVVEANSTWHAGIYGGGISVDSNENVYITSDFENNVVMGNISLNRTGNQAFVAKLDQNGTWLWATPLSYSGTVSNGGRGHGIDTDANGNVFFVGRSKGTGFDHGFIAKLNSSGVIQWQNELGGNQGSSLRGAAVDSNGNLYVAGWFKGPLSVQIGGTNEYFTSSQGTSGAGHRNSMLVGKLDSSGDWLWFRTTENGTETAESNSIAINSNDEIYVVGSFYTSPEFGPFTLSTGSIENGFVVKLNSSGDWKWAKHIDCASATIPYDVSTDTTGNAYITGKYNGNIVNIGSVYLSPVGGGQDIFVFMVDASGISQWAQGAGGTDKDIGNAISVDHLGNAYTTGSFGATADFSQLSLTTQGASDMFYARLSSDYDGDGDADTNDDDDDDDYILDVYDLCQFSEIGFRSVGAFDHDSDGCRDADEDDDDDNDGLNDNLDNCSRGMTGWISTNVTDYDSDGCNDALEDQDDDSDGIEDYLDLCPRNSGNSTFEFEMGCVDDDGDGRPNIRDPFPHDPTEWSDLDGDGTGDNADEFDADSTQQTDTDGDGYGDYEYGNGGDGCPNVWGDSLIDLLGCVDSDGDGWSDQGDAFPQDSTQWLDRDGDHYGDNDGPNVTNVDAFPSDGTQWADADLDGHGDNPYGTEGDWFPNDHTRWADSDRDGVADEDDDFVNDASQWIDSD
;
A
#
# COMPACT_ATOMS: atom_id res chain seq x y z
N MET A 1 -26.93 77.63 14.53
CA MET A 1 -26.28 78.24 13.35
C MET A 1 -26.01 77.12 12.36
N SER A 2 -26.56 77.26 11.14
CA SER A 2 -26.23 76.56 9.86
C SER A 2 -26.07 75.03 9.88
N THR A 3 -27.03 74.20 9.45
CA THR A 3 -27.37 73.79 8.06
C THR A 3 -26.18 73.20 7.28
N GLY A 4 -26.26 72.05 6.59
CA GLY A 4 -27.43 71.25 6.22
C GLY A 4 -27.09 69.97 5.41
N ASN A 5 -28.18 69.28 5.02
CA ASN A 5 -28.31 68.11 4.14
C ASN A 5 -27.54 68.20 2.81
N LEU A 6 -27.29 67.04 2.18
CA LEU A 6 -27.92 66.63 0.91
C LEU A 6 -27.59 65.17 0.55
N GLN A 7 -28.66 64.40 0.27
CA GLN A 7 -28.65 63.23 -0.61
C GLN A 7 -28.39 63.71 -2.05
N ASP A 8 -27.77 62.88 -2.89
CA ASP A 8 -28.34 62.68 -4.22
C ASP A 8 -27.93 61.35 -4.89
N ASN A 9 -28.93 60.82 -5.60
CA ASN A 9 -28.98 59.62 -6.41
C ASN A 9 -28.35 59.89 -7.79
N THR A 10 -27.60 58.94 -8.36
CA THR A 10 -27.48 58.82 -9.83
C THR A 10 -27.42 57.37 -10.27
N SER A 11 -28.52 56.94 -10.89
CA SER A 11 -28.68 55.77 -11.75
C SER A 11 -28.21 56.05 -13.18
N ILE A 12 -27.38 55.18 -13.76
CA ILE A 12 -27.08 55.06 -15.20
C ILE A 12 -26.97 53.54 -15.47
N SER A 13 -28.05 52.90 -15.90
CA SER A 13 -28.41 52.46 -17.26
C SER A 13 -27.69 51.19 -17.74
N SER A 14 -28.50 50.14 -17.80
CA SER A 14 -28.33 48.83 -18.43
C SER A 14 -27.84 48.83 -19.88
N GLN A 15 -26.98 47.87 -20.22
CA GLN A 15 -27.19 46.92 -21.32
C GLN A 15 -26.17 45.77 -21.20
N ASP A 16 -26.63 44.58 -20.82
CA ASP A 16 -26.03 43.32 -21.27
C ASP A 16 -27.12 42.27 -21.43
N ASN A 17 -26.99 41.50 -22.51
CA ASN A 17 -27.96 40.57 -23.08
C ASN A 17 -27.33 39.16 -23.08
N GLY A 18 -27.98 38.21 -22.41
CA GLY A 18 -27.77 36.75 -22.52
C GLY A 18 -26.50 36.23 -21.83
N SER A 19 -26.49 35.12 -21.09
CA SER A 19 -27.44 34.03 -20.89
C SER A 19 -27.13 33.32 -19.56
N GLN A 20 -28.18 32.75 -18.97
CA GLN A 20 -28.28 31.67 -17.97
C GLN A 20 -26.99 30.82 -17.80
N ASP A 21 -26.48 30.50 -16.62
CA ASP A 21 -27.09 29.83 -15.45
C ASP A 21 -26.20 30.07 -14.20
N ASN A 22 -26.60 29.55 -13.03
CA ASN A 22 -25.91 29.55 -11.71
C ASN A 22 -26.48 30.51 -10.66
N THR A 23 -27.63 30.10 -10.11
CA THR A 23 -28.04 30.52 -8.77
C THR A 23 -27.46 29.57 -7.73
N LEU A 24 -26.28 29.88 -7.17
CA LEU A 24 -25.76 29.31 -5.91
C LEU A 24 -24.53 30.11 -5.41
N ASP A 25 -24.64 31.45 -5.31
CA ASP A 25 -23.50 32.26 -4.86
C ASP A 25 -23.94 33.51 -4.07
N SER A 26 -24.50 33.33 -2.86
CA SER A 26 -24.78 34.48 -1.97
C SER A 26 -24.95 34.18 -0.48
N LEU A 27 -24.32 33.13 0.07
CA LEU A 27 -24.41 32.85 1.52
C LEU A 27 -23.11 32.57 2.29
N HIS A 28 -21.92 32.50 1.67
CA HIS A 28 -20.68 32.17 2.41
C HIS A 28 -19.69 33.32 2.62
N ASP A 29 -19.98 34.53 2.14
CA ASP A 29 -18.98 35.61 2.06
C ASP A 29 -18.85 36.46 3.36
N ASN A 30 -18.98 35.85 4.55
CA ASN A 30 -18.96 36.62 5.82
C ASN A 30 -18.29 35.97 7.04
N LEU A 31 -17.34 35.05 6.85
CA LEU A 31 -16.55 34.47 7.95
C LEU A 31 -15.06 34.25 7.63
N MET A 32 -14.37 35.17 6.95
CA MET A 32 -12.91 35.03 6.77
C MET A 32 -12.18 36.35 7.01
N SER A 33 -11.93 36.69 8.27
CA SER A 33 -10.77 37.54 8.63
C SER A 33 -10.36 37.37 10.10
N SER A 34 -9.75 36.25 10.46
CA SER A 34 -8.86 36.22 11.62
C SER A 34 -7.68 35.28 11.40
N ALA A 35 -6.52 35.90 11.14
CA ALA A 35 -5.18 35.39 11.42
C ALA A 35 -4.67 34.14 10.67
N ARG A 36 -4.59 34.21 9.32
CA ARG A 36 -3.67 33.32 8.58
C ARG A 36 -2.21 33.64 8.93
N SER A 37 -1.63 32.81 9.79
CA SER A 37 -0.19 32.71 9.98
C SER A 37 0.35 31.72 8.95
N SER A 38 0.94 32.23 7.87
CA SER A 38 1.75 31.44 6.95
C SER A 38 2.90 30.76 7.70
N ASN A 39 2.83 29.45 7.96
CA ASN A 39 3.99 28.59 8.23
C ASN A 39 3.60 27.10 8.08
N ASN A 40 4.22 26.45 7.09
CA ASN A 40 4.50 25.01 6.93
C ASN A 40 3.81 24.01 7.89
N SER A 41 2.98 23.13 7.33
CA SER A 41 2.98 21.65 7.48
C SER A 41 3.30 21.05 8.86
N THR A 42 2.86 21.64 9.96
CA THR A 42 3.02 21.06 11.29
C THR A 42 1.65 20.78 11.84
N SER A 43 1.23 19.50 11.82
CA SER A 43 -0.01 18.96 12.39
C SER A 43 -0.53 19.85 13.51
N GLN A 44 -1.47 20.73 13.15
CA GLN A 44 -2.26 21.49 14.08
C GLN A 44 -3.36 20.56 14.58
N LEU A 45 -3.80 20.75 15.83
CA LEU A 45 -4.99 20.07 16.31
C LEU A 45 -6.07 21.09 16.67
N ALA A 46 -7.31 20.77 16.32
CA ALA A 46 -8.52 21.51 16.72
C ALA A 46 -9.42 20.67 17.63
N TRP A 47 -10.37 21.32 18.29
CA TRP A 47 -11.34 20.65 19.17
C TRP A 47 -12.38 19.88 18.34
N GLU A 48 -12.23 18.56 18.20
CA GLU A 48 -13.17 17.69 17.48
C GLU A 48 -14.52 17.56 18.23
N TRP A 49 -14.44 17.28 19.53
CA TRP A 49 -15.62 17.18 20.39
C TRP A 49 -15.26 17.47 21.84
N ALA A 50 -16.28 17.92 22.59
CA ALA A 50 -16.19 18.14 24.03
C ALA A 50 -17.47 17.65 24.70
N SER A 51 -17.32 17.01 25.86
CA SER A 51 -18.43 16.49 26.66
C SER A 51 -18.24 16.82 28.14
N SER A 52 -19.34 16.89 28.88
CA SER A 52 -19.34 17.11 30.32
C SER A 52 -20.19 16.11 31.07
N ALA A 53 -19.84 15.91 32.33
CA ALA A 53 -20.69 15.26 33.31
C ALA A 53 -20.62 16.06 34.60
N GLY A 54 -21.74 16.21 35.29
CA GLY A 54 -21.76 17.08 36.47
C GLY A 54 -23.00 16.93 37.30
N SER A 55 -22.98 17.65 38.40
CA SER A 55 -24.00 17.69 39.43
C SER A 55 -24.23 19.14 39.87
N TYR A 56 -24.97 19.34 40.95
CA TYR A 56 -25.10 20.68 41.55
C TYR A 56 -23.90 21.07 42.44
N GLN A 57 -22.90 20.20 42.55
CA GLN A 57 -21.72 20.34 43.41
C GLN A 57 -20.44 20.29 42.56
N ASP A 58 -19.27 20.42 43.19
CA ASP A 58 -18.00 20.34 42.46
C ASP A 58 -17.68 18.90 42.03
N ASP A 59 -17.51 18.72 40.73
CA ASP A 59 -17.10 17.49 40.05
C ASP A 59 -15.85 17.77 39.18
N SER A 60 -14.98 16.78 39.01
CA SER A 60 -13.71 17.00 38.29
C SER A 60 -13.14 15.71 37.72
N GLY A 61 -12.68 15.75 36.48
CA GLY A 61 -11.77 14.75 35.91
C GLY A 61 -10.40 14.92 36.55
N LEU A 62 -9.88 13.85 37.16
CA LEU A 62 -8.61 13.87 37.89
C LEU A 62 -7.45 13.41 37.02
N ASP A 63 -7.66 12.35 36.23
CA ASP A 63 -6.65 11.80 35.33
C ASP A 63 -7.29 11.08 34.13
N ILE A 64 -6.56 10.93 33.03
CA ILE A 64 -7.03 10.33 31.77
C ILE A 64 -5.96 9.43 31.14
N ALA A 65 -6.37 8.31 30.56
CA ALA A 65 -5.48 7.40 29.84
C ALA A 65 -6.15 6.87 28.56
N THR A 66 -5.37 6.72 27.49
CA THR A 66 -5.78 6.06 26.24
C THR A 66 -5.40 4.58 26.27
N GLY A 67 -6.33 3.71 25.85
CA GLY A 67 -6.11 2.29 25.69
C GLY A 67 -5.59 1.92 24.28
N PRO A 68 -4.97 0.75 24.11
CA PRO A 68 -4.56 0.23 22.81
C PRO A 68 -5.67 0.19 21.74
N SER A 69 -6.93 0.08 22.12
CA SER A 69 -8.06 0.08 21.19
C SER A 69 -8.52 1.49 20.75
N GLY A 70 -7.86 2.55 21.21
CA GLY A 70 -8.32 3.93 21.07
C GLY A 70 -9.45 4.34 22.03
N ASP A 71 -9.82 3.46 22.97
CA ASP A 71 -10.78 3.81 24.02
C ASP A 71 -10.11 4.72 25.07
N VAL A 72 -10.90 5.61 25.66
CA VAL A 72 -10.43 6.61 26.63
C VAL A 72 -10.97 6.27 28.01
N TYR A 73 -10.10 6.36 29.02
CA TYR A 73 -10.41 6.03 30.40
C TYR A 73 -10.21 7.24 31.29
N ILE A 74 -11.21 7.56 32.10
CA ILE A 74 -11.20 8.74 32.97
C ILE A 74 -11.38 8.30 34.40
N LEU A 75 -10.46 8.77 35.26
CA LEU A 75 -10.63 8.77 36.70
C LEU A 75 -11.13 10.16 37.10
N GLY A 76 -12.22 10.23 37.86
CA GLY A 76 -12.70 11.50 38.35
C GLY A 76 -13.29 11.43 39.75
N GLN A 77 -13.50 12.60 40.33
CA GLN A 77 -14.24 12.78 41.57
C GLN A 77 -15.59 13.44 41.29
N TYR A 78 -16.57 13.09 42.10
CA TYR A 78 -17.89 13.68 42.01
C TYR A 78 -18.57 13.79 43.38
N LYS A 79 -19.56 14.65 43.47
CA LYS A 79 -20.49 14.81 44.59
C LYS A 79 -21.92 14.69 44.07
N ASP A 80 -22.88 14.55 44.98
CA ASP A 80 -24.30 14.43 44.61
C ASP A 80 -24.58 13.28 43.60
N THR A 81 -25.35 13.52 42.53
CA THR A 81 -25.59 12.58 41.43
C THR A 81 -25.00 13.08 40.12
N ILE A 82 -24.29 12.22 39.40
CA ILE A 82 -23.61 12.53 38.13
C ILE A 82 -24.06 11.57 37.01
N SER A 83 -24.20 12.08 35.78
CA SER A 83 -24.62 11.30 34.61
C SER A 83 -23.72 11.55 33.41
N PHE A 84 -23.36 10.48 32.70
CA PHE A 84 -22.46 10.48 31.54
C PHE A 84 -23.24 10.14 30.26
N GLY A 85 -24.19 11.01 29.92
CA GLY A 85 -25.15 10.75 28.83
C GLY A 85 -26.22 9.70 29.18
N THR A 86 -26.85 9.12 28.15
CA THR A 86 -27.97 8.18 28.29
C THR A 86 -27.58 6.70 28.22
N LEU A 87 -26.35 6.40 27.76
CA LEU A 87 -25.86 5.04 27.57
C LEU A 87 -25.29 4.43 28.86
N CYS A 88 -24.91 5.27 29.83
CA CYS A 88 -24.29 4.87 31.08
C CYS A 88 -25.20 5.14 32.30
N PRO A 89 -25.05 4.37 33.39
CA PRO A 89 -25.84 4.59 34.60
C PRO A 89 -25.48 5.94 35.26
N THR A 90 -26.50 6.59 35.84
CA THR A 90 -26.29 7.71 36.77
C THR A 90 -25.68 7.18 38.07
N LEU A 91 -24.61 7.81 38.55
CA LEU A 91 -23.93 7.46 39.79
C LEU A 91 -24.33 8.42 40.92
N GLY A 92 -24.05 8.03 42.17
CA GLY A 92 -24.14 8.91 43.31
C GLY A 92 -25.44 8.87 44.11
N THR A 93 -25.54 9.78 45.07
CA THR A 93 -26.70 9.90 45.98
C THR A 93 -27.14 11.35 46.04
N PHE A 94 -28.42 11.57 45.73
CA PHE A 94 -28.98 12.92 45.61
C PHE A 94 -28.78 13.77 46.89
N GLY A 95 -28.26 14.98 46.74
CA GLY A 95 -27.98 15.94 47.79
C GLY A 95 -26.76 15.61 48.67
N SER A 96 -25.94 14.62 48.27
CA SER A 96 -24.72 14.27 48.99
C SER A 96 -23.63 15.32 48.81
N THR A 97 -23.02 15.75 49.92
CA THR A 97 -21.81 16.60 49.91
C THR A 97 -20.52 15.77 50.09
N ILE A 98 -20.66 14.45 50.13
CA ILE A 98 -19.57 13.48 50.26
C ILE A 98 -18.99 13.24 48.87
N SER A 99 -17.67 13.37 48.74
CA SER A 99 -16.97 13.13 47.48
C SER A 99 -16.70 11.64 47.30
N SER A 100 -17.03 11.12 46.13
CA SER A 100 -16.73 9.75 45.69
C SER A 100 -15.92 9.78 44.39
N ILE A 101 -15.33 8.65 44.05
CA ILE A 101 -14.53 8.49 42.83
C ILE A 101 -15.34 7.68 41.83
N TYR A 102 -15.15 7.94 40.54
CA TYR A 102 -15.62 7.07 39.46
C TYR A 102 -14.48 6.72 38.51
N VAL A 103 -14.64 5.61 37.79
CA VAL A 103 -13.84 5.24 36.61
C VAL A 103 -14.79 5.07 35.45
N GLY A 104 -14.54 5.76 34.34
CA GLY A 104 -15.34 5.68 33.12
C GLY A 104 -14.50 5.22 31.94
N LYS A 105 -15.13 4.48 31.03
CA LYS A 105 -14.58 4.11 29.72
C LYS A 105 -15.46 4.69 28.61
N PHE A 106 -14.83 5.35 27.66
CA PHE A 106 -15.45 6.03 26.52
C PHE A 106 -14.80 5.56 25.22
N ASN A 107 -15.52 5.57 24.11
CA ASN A 107 -14.91 5.36 22.79
C ASN A 107 -14.19 6.63 22.31
N SER A 108 -13.51 6.55 21.16
CA SER A 108 -12.83 7.68 20.52
C SER A 108 -13.75 8.83 20.09
N THR A 109 -15.07 8.62 20.04
CA THR A 109 -16.10 9.64 19.75
C THR A 109 -16.72 10.24 21.03
N GLY A 110 -16.23 9.86 22.21
CA GLY A 110 -16.67 10.41 23.49
C GLY A 110 -17.93 9.77 24.10
N GLU A 111 -18.51 8.75 23.48
CA GLU A 111 -19.66 8.01 23.99
C GLU A 111 -19.25 7.06 25.12
N CYS A 112 -20.03 7.07 26.19
CA CYS A 112 -19.77 6.23 27.36
C CYS A 112 -20.09 4.75 27.10
N LYS A 113 -19.10 3.88 27.33
CA LYS A 113 -19.26 2.41 27.31
C LYS A 113 -19.67 1.86 28.68
N TRP A 114 -18.98 2.28 29.73
CA TRP A 114 -19.34 1.96 31.11
C TRP A 114 -18.75 2.99 32.08
N VAL A 115 -19.42 3.18 33.20
CA VAL A 115 -18.90 3.93 34.36
C VAL A 115 -19.18 3.13 35.62
N VAL A 116 -18.21 3.12 36.54
CA VAL A 116 -18.32 2.44 37.83
C VAL A 116 -17.81 3.32 38.95
N GLU A 117 -18.49 3.26 40.09
CA GLU A 117 -18.14 4.06 41.27
C GLU A 117 -17.22 3.30 42.24
N ALA A 118 -16.36 4.06 42.90
CA ALA A 118 -15.73 3.75 44.18
C ALA A 118 -16.38 4.63 45.25
N ASN A 119 -17.48 4.12 45.82
CA ASN A 119 -18.37 4.87 46.69
C ASN A 119 -17.75 5.11 48.07
N SER A 120 -17.71 6.36 48.51
CA SER A 120 -17.22 6.72 49.84
C SER A 120 -18.34 7.01 50.81
N THR A 121 -18.15 6.59 52.06
CA THR A 121 -19.03 6.99 53.17
C THR A 121 -18.59 8.30 53.86
N TRP A 122 -17.47 8.88 53.43
CA TRP A 122 -16.93 10.15 53.92
C TRP A 122 -16.39 10.98 52.76
N HIS A 123 -15.12 10.86 52.43
CA HIS A 123 -14.53 11.55 51.31
C HIS A 123 -13.51 10.64 50.65
N ALA A 124 -13.52 10.58 49.33
CA ALA A 124 -12.47 10.00 48.51
C ALA A 124 -12.16 10.94 47.35
N GLY A 125 -10.95 10.85 46.79
CA GLY A 125 -10.54 11.61 45.61
C GLY A 125 -10.13 13.06 45.83
N ILE A 126 -10.21 13.58 47.06
CA ILE A 126 -10.03 15.01 47.33
C ILE A 126 -8.62 15.49 46.96
N TYR A 127 -7.60 14.64 47.09
CA TYR A 127 -6.21 15.02 46.87
C TYR A 127 -5.64 14.58 45.52
N GLY A 128 -6.51 14.16 44.60
CA GLY A 128 -6.17 13.72 43.26
C GLY A 128 -6.12 12.20 43.12
N GLY A 129 -5.67 11.76 41.96
CA GLY A 129 -5.51 10.36 41.63
C GLY A 129 -4.77 10.22 40.31
N GLY A 130 -4.53 8.97 39.93
CA GLY A 130 -3.92 8.63 38.67
C GLY A 130 -4.56 7.38 38.07
N ILE A 131 -4.53 7.26 36.74
CA ILE A 131 -5.04 6.13 35.97
C ILE A 131 -4.00 5.65 34.97
N SER A 132 -3.87 4.34 34.81
CA SER A 132 -3.03 3.71 33.80
C SER A 132 -3.75 2.47 33.25
N VAL A 133 -3.51 2.15 31.98
CA VAL A 133 -4.18 1.06 31.27
C VAL A 133 -3.11 0.14 30.68
N ASP A 134 -3.25 -1.16 30.90
CA ASP A 134 -2.33 -2.13 30.31
C ASP A 134 -2.75 -2.55 28.89
N SER A 135 -1.85 -3.28 28.21
CA SER A 135 -2.08 -3.77 26.84
C SER A 135 -3.27 -4.74 26.70
N ASN A 136 -3.83 -5.24 27.80
CA ASN A 136 -5.04 -6.07 27.81
C ASN A 136 -6.29 -5.27 28.22
N GLU A 137 -6.22 -3.94 28.18
CA GLU A 137 -7.32 -3.04 28.55
C GLU A 137 -7.73 -3.18 30.03
N ASN A 138 -6.86 -3.68 30.92
CA ASN A 138 -7.13 -3.58 32.35
C ASN A 138 -6.75 -2.20 32.86
N VAL A 139 -7.59 -1.68 33.76
CA VAL A 139 -7.47 -0.33 34.30
C VAL A 139 -6.90 -0.38 35.71
N TYR A 140 -5.92 0.45 35.98
CA TYR A 140 -5.30 0.60 37.29
C TYR A 140 -5.47 2.03 37.75
N ILE A 141 -5.96 2.20 38.97
CA ILE A 141 -6.15 3.53 39.54
C ILE A 141 -5.44 3.67 40.87
N THR A 142 -5.07 4.91 41.18
CA THR A 142 -4.74 5.32 42.54
C THR A 142 -5.49 6.57 42.91
N SER A 143 -5.80 6.69 44.20
CA SER A 143 -6.33 7.91 44.79
C SER A 143 -6.25 7.80 46.32
N ASP A 144 -6.86 8.75 47.02
CA ASP A 144 -7.01 8.77 48.46
C ASP A 144 -8.44 8.50 48.90
N PHE A 145 -8.60 7.92 50.10
CA PHE A 145 -9.89 7.75 50.75
C PHE A 145 -9.79 8.01 52.25
N GLU A 146 -10.85 8.57 52.82
CA GLU A 146 -11.04 8.74 54.25
C GLU A 146 -12.00 7.69 54.81
N ASN A 147 -11.57 6.96 55.83
CA ASN A 147 -12.38 6.01 56.59
C ASN A 147 -12.81 4.75 55.83
N ASN A 148 -13.68 4.87 54.83
CA ASN A 148 -14.19 3.73 54.06
C ASN A 148 -14.55 4.09 52.62
N VAL A 149 -14.06 3.26 51.70
CA VAL A 149 -14.41 3.24 50.28
C VAL A 149 -14.86 1.83 49.87
N VAL A 150 -15.89 1.76 49.04
CA VAL A 150 -16.52 0.52 48.56
C VAL A 150 -16.47 0.48 47.03
N MET A 151 -15.90 -0.58 46.49
CA MET A 151 -15.66 -0.82 45.06
C MET A 151 -16.31 -2.16 44.68
N GLY A 152 -17.58 -2.13 44.29
CA GLY A 152 -18.38 -3.34 44.08
C GLY A 152 -18.44 -4.20 45.36
N ASN A 153 -17.83 -5.39 45.31
CA ASN A 153 -17.76 -6.31 46.46
C ASN A 153 -16.52 -6.11 47.35
N ILE A 154 -15.63 -5.18 47.00
CA ILE A 154 -14.40 -4.89 47.74
C ILE A 154 -14.65 -3.68 48.64
N SER A 155 -14.24 -3.74 49.89
CA SER A 155 -14.37 -2.60 50.82
C SER A 155 -13.09 -2.42 51.63
N LEU A 156 -12.57 -1.20 51.60
CA LEU A 156 -11.38 -0.79 52.35
C LEU A 156 -11.83 0.02 53.55
N ASN A 157 -11.65 -0.52 54.77
CA ASN A 157 -12.08 0.13 56.01
C ASN A 157 -10.87 0.46 56.89
N ARG A 158 -10.46 1.73 56.91
CA ARG A 158 -9.24 2.20 57.57
C ARG A 158 -9.45 3.57 58.17
N THR A 159 -9.08 3.79 59.42
CA THR A 159 -9.24 5.12 60.05
C THR A 159 -8.30 6.15 59.43
N GLY A 160 -8.85 7.31 59.06
CA GLY A 160 -8.09 8.42 58.48
C GLY A 160 -7.90 8.34 56.97
N ASN A 161 -7.16 9.31 56.43
CA ASN A 161 -6.90 9.43 55.00
C ASN A 161 -5.73 8.52 54.57
N GLN A 162 -5.92 7.69 53.54
CA GLN A 162 -4.94 6.75 53.02
C GLN A 162 -4.98 6.69 51.50
N ALA A 163 -3.83 6.42 50.87
CA ALA A 163 -3.79 6.07 49.47
C ALA A 163 -4.17 4.60 49.25
N PHE A 164 -4.68 4.29 48.07
CA PHE A 164 -4.91 2.92 47.62
C PHE A 164 -4.52 2.76 46.16
N VAL A 165 -4.32 1.51 45.75
CA VAL A 165 -4.23 1.11 44.35
C VAL A 165 -5.32 0.09 44.10
N ALA A 166 -6.04 0.21 42.98
CA ALA A 166 -7.06 -0.76 42.59
C ALA A 166 -6.95 -1.12 41.12
N LYS A 167 -7.48 -2.30 40.77
CA LYS A 167 -7.53 -2.82 39.41
C LYS A 167 -8.95 -3.14 38.99
N LEU A 168 -9.30 -2.80 37.76
CA LEU A 168 -10.50 -3.20 37.05
C LEU A 168 -10.13 -4.00 35.80
N ASP A 169 -11.02 -4.87 35.35
CA ASP A 169 -10.93 -5.44 34.01
C ASP A 169 -11.49 -4.48 32.94
N GLN A 170 -11.32 -4.85 31.67
CA GLN A 170 -11.82 -4.11 30.49
C GLN A 170 -13.34 -3.84 30.48
N ASN A 171 -14.11 -4.54 31.32
CA ASN A 171 -15.57 -4.41 31.43
C ASN A 171 -16.00 -3.59 32.65
N GLY A 172 -15.06 -2.96 33.37
CA GLY A 172 -15.35 -2.16 34.56
C GLY A 172 -15.57 -2.99 35.84
N THR A 173 -15.18 -4.27 35.86
CA THR A 173 -15.31 -5.09 37.07
C THR A 173 -14.11 -4.90 37.99
N TRP A 174 -14.36 -4.45 39.22
CA TRP A 174 -13.33 -4.36 40.26
C TRP A 174 -12.75 -5.75 40.61
N LEU A 175 -11.44 -5.92 40.41
CA LEU A 175 -10.74 -7.20 40.64
C LEU A 175 -10.07 -7.26 42.01
N TRP A 176 -9.34 -6.20 42.38
CA TRP A 176 -8.68 -6.08 43.67
C TRP A 176 -8.47 -4.61 44.03
N ALA A 177 -8.32 -4.34 45.33
CA ALA A 177 -7.88 -3.03 45.84
C ALA A 177 -6.97 -3.23 47.05
N THR A 178 -5.84 -2.53 47.06
CA THR A 178 -4.80 -2.64 48.07
C THR A 178 -4.59 -1.27 48.73
N PRO A 179 -4.94 -1.11 50.03
CA PRO A 179 -4.66 0.12 50.76
C PRO A 179 -3.17 0.18 51.08
N LEU A 180 -2.57 1.35 50.90
CA LEU A 180 -1.17 1.59 51.19
C LEU A 180 -1.03 2.12 52.62
N SER A 181 -0.19 1.46 53.41
CA SER A 181 0.00 1.77 54.84
C SER A 181 1.43 2.22 55.10
N TYR A 182 1.54 3.42 55.67
CA TYR A 182 2.79 4.13 55.87
C TYR A 182 3.45 3.74 57.20
N SER A 183 4.76 3.45 57.20
CA SER A 183 5.62 3.26 58.41
C SER A 183 5.18 2.29 59.52
N GLY A 184 4.14 1.48 59.33
CA GLY A 184 3.59 0.61 60.39
C GLY A 184 2.86 1.35 61.52
N THR A 185 2.65 2.66 61.40
CA THR A 185 1.76 3.45 62.26
C THR A 185 0.68 4.09 61.41
N VAL A 186 -0.58 4.09 61.87
CA VAL A 186 -1.71 4.72 61.19
C VAL A 186 -1.47 6.23 61.13
N SER A 187 -0.78 6.71 60.09
CA SER A 187 -0.66 8.12 59.84
C SER A 187 -1.73 8.56 58.85
N ASN A 188 -2.62 9.42 59.33
CA ASN A 188 -3.73 9.99 58.56
C ASN A 188 -3.18 11.01 57.55
N GLY A 189 -3.23 10.76 56.25
CA GLY A 189 -2.90 11.76 55.22
C GLY A 189 -2.10 11.25 54.02
N GLY A 190 -2.18 9.95 53.72
CA GLY A 190 -1.56 9.39 52.53
C GLY A 190 -2.32 9.75 51.26
N ARG A 191 -1.60 10.17 50.21
CA ARG A 191 -2.19 10.63 48.95
C ARG A 191 -1.62 9.87 47.78
N GLY A 192 -2.49 9.45 46.87
CA GLY A 192 -2.10 8.94 45.56
C GLY A 192 -2.04 10.04 44.52
N HIS A 193 -0.96 10.04 43.74
CA HIS A 193 -0.78 10.96 42.62
C HIS A 193 -0.59 10.12 41.36
N GLY A 194 0.63 9.92 40.86
CA GLY A 194 0.88 9.14 39.65
C GLY A 194 0.87 7.62 39.84
N ILE A 195 0.48 6.93 38.77
CA ILE A 195 0.50 5.48 38.65
C ILE A 195 0.92 5.11 37.23
N ASP A 196 1.68 4.04 37.08
CA ASP A 196 1.96 3.46 35.76
C ASP A 196 2.19 1.95 35.86
N THR A 197 2.12 1.25 34.73
CA THR A 197 2.21 -0.21 34.68
C THR A 197 3.24 -0.72 33.68
N ASP A 198 3.93 -1.81 34.03
CA ASP A 198 4.80 -2.50 33.08
C ASP A 198 4.04 -3.54 32.25
N ALA A 199 4.69 -4.04 31.19
CA ALA A 199 4.12 -5.07 30.31
C ALA A 199 3.78 -6.41 31.02
N ASN A 200 4.27 -6.64 32.24
CA ASN A 200 3.93 -7.81 33.05
C ASN A 200 2.73 -7.55 33.99
N GLY A 201 2.15 -6.36 33.94
CA GLY A 201 1.07 -5.90 34.81
C GLY A 201 1.54 -5.61 36.24
N ASN A 202 2.84 -5.38 36.48
CA ASN A 202 3.25 -4.78 37.74
C ASN A 202 2.88 -3.31 37.75
N VAL A 203 2.46 -2.84 38.91
CA VAL A 203 1.93 -1.49 39.09
C VAL A 203 2.91 -0.70 39.94
N PHE A 204 3.31 0.45 39.43
CA PHE A 204 4.17 1.40 40.11
C PHE A 204 3.34 2.60 40.52
N PHE A 205 3.47 2.97 41.78
CA PHE A 205 2.67 4.01 42.39
C PHE A 205 3.59 5.04 43.04
N VAL A 206 3.24 6.31 42.88
CA VAL A 206 3.88 7.42 43.60
C VAL A 206 2.87 8.31 44.30
N GLY A 207 3.32 8.92 45.38
CA GLY A 207 2.50 9.87 46.10
C GLY A 207 3.20 10.49 47.30
N ARG A 208 2.42 10.74 48.34
CA ARG A 208 2.86 11.40 49.57
C ARG A 208 2.40 10.63 50.79
N SER A 209 3.32 10.39 51.73
CA SER A 209 3.03 9.90 53.07
C SER A 209 3.00 11.05 54.06
N LYS A 210 2.10 11.00 55.04
CA LYS A 210 2.15 11.93 56.18
C LYS A 210 2.99 11.31 57.30
N GLY A 211 4.15 11.88 57.61
CA GLY A 211 4.95 11.48 58.76
C GLY A 211 4.43 12.06 60.08
N THR A 212 5.05 11.72 61.22
CA THR A 212 4.81 12.39 62.51
C THR A 212 5.41 13.81 62.59
N GLY A 213 5.76 14.38 61.43
CA GLY A 213 6.47 15.65 61.27
C GLY A 213 6.19 16.23 59.88
N PHE A 214 7.14 16.08 58.96
CA PHE A 214 6.97 16.46 57.55
C PHE A 214 6.44 15.29 56.72
N ASP A 215 5.93 15.62 55.54
CA ASP A 215 5.39 14.64 54.61
C ASP A 215 6.49 14.14 53.68
N HIS A 216 6.49 12.86 53.32
CA HIS A 216 7.54 12.28 52.49
C HIS A 216 6.98 11.79 51.15
N GLY A 217 7.78 11.88 50.10
CA GLY A 217 7.50 11.19 48.85
C GLY A 217 7.41 9.69 49.10
N PHE A 218 6.44 9.03 48.50
CA PHE A 218 6.22 7.59 48.67
C PHE A 218 6.21 6.90 47.32
N ILE A 219 6.84 5.73 47.25
CA ILE A 219 6.91 4.90 46.04
C ILE A 219 6.58 3.46 46.44
N ALA A 220 5.78 2.77 45.65
CA ALA A 220 5.56 1.34 45.81
C ALA A 220 5.46 0.61 44.47
N LYS A 221 5.84 -0.66 44.48
CA LYS A 221 5.58 -1.61 43.39
C LYS A 221 4.67 -2.72 43.87
N LEU A 222 3.62 -3.00 43.12
CA LEU A 222 2.71 -4.12 43.32
C LEU A 222 2.80 -5.04 42.10
N ASN A 223 2.57 -6.33 42.30
CA ASN A 223 2.38 -7.24 41.17
C ASN A 223 0.94 -7.16 40.62
N SER A 224 0.69 -7.85 39.52
CA SER A 224 -0.63 -7.88 38.84
C SER A 224 -1.79 -8.40 39.70
N SER A 225 -1.50 -9.04 40.83
CA SER A 225 -2.48 -9.50 41.83
C SER A 225 -2.68 -8.51 42.99
N GLY A 226 -2.11 -7.32 42.92
CA GLY A 226 -2.22 -6.29 43.96
C GLY A 226 -1.36 -6.53 45.20
N VAL A 227 -0.36 -7.43 45.13
CA VAL A 227 0.55 -7.70 46.25
C VAL A 227 1.76 -6.79 46.17
N ILE A 228 1.97 -5.98 47.22
CA ILE A 228 3.15 -5.10 47.37
C ILE A 228 4.43 -5.95 47.33
N GLN A 229 5.30 -5.68 46.37
CA GLN A 229 6.62 -6.28 46.23
C GLN A 229 7.65 -5.52 47.06
N TRP A 230 7.61 -4.19 46.98
CA TRP A 230 8.44 -3.28 47.77
C TRP A 230 7.76 -1.92 47.90
N GLN A 231 8.19 -1.15 48.91
CA GLN A 231 7.76 0.24 49.12
C GLN A 231 8.89 1.04 49.76
N ASN A 232 9.07 2.28 49.34
CA ASN A 232 10.13 3.19 49.75
C ASN A 232 9.57 4.59 50.06
N GLU A 233 10.24 5.30 50.98
CA GLU A 233 9.98 6.71 51.25
C GLU A 233 11.19 7.55 50.85
N LEU A 234 10.94 8.64 50.13
CA LEU A 234 11.91 9.68 49.83
C LEU A 234 11.82 10.76 50.91
N GLY A 235 12.33 10.50 52.10
CA GLY A 235 12.23 11.41 53.25
C GLY A 235 13.28 12.52 53.26
N GLY A 236 12.85 13.78 53.09
CA GLY A 236 13.67 14.97 53.37
C GLY A 236 13.40 15.52 54.77
N ASN A 237 14.37 16.20 55.38
CA ASN A 237 14.21 16.77 56.74
C ASN A 237 13.15 17.88 56.83
N GLN A 238 12.57 18.34 55.71
CA GLN A 238 11.52 19.38 55.66
C GLN A 238 10.38 19.05 54.68
N GLY A 239 10.33 17.81 54.19
CA GLY A 239 9.24 17.24 53.42
C GLY A 239 9.49 17.12 51.91
N SER A 240 8.69 16.28 51.26
CA SER A 240 8.75 15.94 49.84
C SER A 240 7.43 15.33 49.38
N SER A 241 7.19 15.36 48.07
CA SER A 241 6.03 14.74 47.42
C SER A 241 6.44 14.27 46.03
N LEU A 242 6.02 13.07 45.66
CA LEU A 242 6.12 12.59 44.28
C LEU A 242 4.76 12.77 43.61
N ARG A 243 4.75 13.20 42.35
CA ARG A 243 3.56 13.60 41.61
C ARG A 243 3.32 12.72 40.39
N GLY A 244 4.33 12.58 39.52
CA GLY A 244 4.23 11.75 38.31
C GLY A 244 5.07 10.47 38.40
N ALA A 245 4.61 9.43 37.71
CA ALA A 245 5.30 8.16 37.54
C ALA A 245 5.20 7.73 36.06
N ALA A 246 6.29 7.21 35.51
CA ALA A 246 6.33 6.61 34.18
C ALA A 246 7.29 5.41 34.18
N VAL A 247 7.01 4.37 33.40
CA VAL A 247 7.73 3.09 33.45
C VAL A 247 8.25 2.72 32.07
N ASP A 248 9.56 2.45 31.95
CA ASP A 248 10.12 1.99 30.68
C ASP A 248 9.80 0.52 30.39
N SER A 249 10.07 0.11 29.15
CA SER A 249 9.93 -1.28 28.68
C SER A 249 10.74 -2.31 29.48
N ASN A 250 11.77 -1.88 30.23
CA ASN A 250 12.57 -2.74 31.11
C ASN A 250 12.01 -2.81 32.54
N GLY A 251 10.91 -2.11 32.83
CA GLY A 251 10.28 -2.05 34.15
C GLY A 251 11.01 -1.16 35.16
N ASN A 252 11.81 -0.20 34.68
CA ASN A 252 12.38 0.85 35.54
C ASN A 252 11.38 2.00 35.69
N LEU A 253 11.33 2.56 36.88
CA LEU A 253 10.40 3.63 37.24
C LEU A 253 11.11 4.99 37.16
N TYR A 254 10.51 5.93 36.44
CA TYR A 254 10.84 7.34 36.47
C TYR A 254 9.84 8.09 37.34
N VAL A 255 10.33 9.00 38.17
CA VAL A 255 9.50 9.76 39.10
C VAL A 255 9.81 11.24 39.00
N ALA A 256 8.77 12.07 39.13
CA ALA A 256 8.91 13.51 39.27
C ALA A 256 8.14 14.04 40.48
N GLY A 257 8.58 15.17 41.04
CA GLY A 257 7.91 15.80 42.16
C GLY A 257 8.70 16.96 42.75
N TRP A 258 8.66 17.11 44.07
CA TRP A 258 9.42 18.13 44.79
C TRP A 258 9.91 17.66 46.15
N PHE A 259 10.98 18.29 46.63
CA PHE A 259 11.50 18.12 47.98
C PHE A 259 11.92 19.46 48.59
N LYS A 260 12.03 19.48 49.92
CA LYS A 260 12.41 20.66 50.69
C LYS A 260 13.48 20.32 51.72
N GLY A 261 14.48 21.17 51.80
CA GLY A 261 15.61 21.01 52.70
C GLY A 261 16.65 20.03 52.20
N PRO A 262 17.59 19.63 53.09
CA PRO A 262 18.56 18.59 52.80
C PRO A 262 17.86 17.24 52.60
N LEU A 263 18.25 16.54 51.55
CA LEU A 263 17.79 15.21 51.16
C LEU A 263 19.02 14.34 50.90
N SER A 264 19.00 13.10 51.38
CA SER A 264 20.03 12.10 51.07
C SER A 264 19.40 10.94 50.33
N VAL A 265 20.01 10.55 49.21
CA VAL A 265 19.53 9.48 48.33
C VAL A 265 20.66 8.48 48.11
N GLN A 266 20.35 7.19 48.21
CA GLN A 266 21.28 6.11 47.94
C GLN A 266 21.26 5.78 46.45
N ILE A 267 22.34 6.06 45.73
CA ILE A 267 22.44 5.86 44.28
C ILE A 267 23.61 4.92 44.00
N GLY A 268 23.37 3.75 43.41
CA GLY A 268 24.44 2.76 43.14
C GLY A 268 25.24 2.35 44.40
N GLY A 269 24.63 2.40 45.59
CA GLY A 269 25.27 2.10 46.88
C GLY A 269 26.08 3.24 47.50
N THR A 270 26.09 4.43 46.91
CA THR A 270 26.69 5.65 47.49
C THR A 270 25.62 6.59 48.03
N ASN A 271 25.88 7.25 49.16
CA ASN A 271 25.03 8.33 49.65
C ASN A 271 25.33 9.60 48.85
N GLU A 272 24.38 10.06 48.06
CA GLU A 272 24.38 11.39 47.46
C GLU A 272 23.54 12.35 48.31
N TYR A 273 23.88 13.64 48.27
CA TYR A 273 23.27 14.68 49.08
C TYR A 273 22.81 15.83 48.21
N PHE A 274 21.53 16.15 48.30
CA PHE A 274 20.88 17.25 47.60
C PHE A 274 20.30 18.22 48.62
N THR A 275 20.21 19.50 48.27
CA THR A 275 19.57 20.49 49.14
C THR A 275 18.76 21.43 48.29
N SER A 276 17.52 21.69 48.69
CA SER A 276 16.76 22.78 48.08
C SER A 276 17.26 24.13 48.60
N SER A 277 16.93 25.21 47.90
CA SER A 277 17.39 26.55 48.24
C SER A 277 16.74 27.12 49.49
N GLN A 278 17.47 28.02 50.15
CA GLN A 278 17.00 28.79 51.29
C GLN A 278 16.29 30.06 50.80
N GLY A 279 15.15 30.39 51.40
CA GLY A 279 14.42 31.61 51.03
C GLY A 279 15.19 32.89 51.37
N THR A 280 15.08 33.91 50.52
CA THR A 280 15.74 35.23 50.63
C THR A 280 15.38 36.03 51.90
N SER A 281 14.34 35.63 52.65
CA SER A 281 13.81 36.33 53.83
C SER A 281 14.10 35.64 55.18
N GLY A 282 14.99 34.64 55.22
CA GLY A 282 15.26 33.85 56.43
C GLY A 282 14.11 32.91 56.83
N ALA A 283 13.06 32.81 56.00
CA ALA A 283 12.11 31.72 56.02
C ALA A 283 12.79 30.45 55.47
N GLY A 284 12.48 29.28 56.04
CA GLY A 284 13.15 28.01 55.72
C GLY A 284 13.11 27.61 54.23
N HIS A 285 13.68 26.44 53.93
CA HIS A 285 13.89 25.98 52.55
C HIS A 285 12.63 26.06 51.66
N ARG A 286 12.82 26.30 50.36
CA ARG A 286 11.76 26.28 49.34
C ARG A 286 11.66 24.89 48.68
N ASN A 287 10.61 24.68 47.91
CA ASN A 287 10.45 23.43 47.17
C ASN A 287 11.41 23.45 45.98
N SER A 288 12.18 22.38 45.81
CA SER A 288 12.97 22.13 44.62
C SER A 288 12.39 20.92 43.91
N MET A 289 12.26 21.05 42.60
CA MET A 289 11.78 19.99 41.75
C MET A 289 12.74 18.79 41.80
N LEU A 290 12.24 17.59 41.56
CA LEU A 290 13.08 16.41 41.40
C LEU A 290 12.64 15.59 40.20
N VAL A 291 13.61 14.94 39.56
CA VAL A 291 13.42 13.83 38.62
C VAL A 291 14.36 12.71 39.04
N GLY A 292 13.95 11.46 38.96
CA GLY A 292 14.88 10.35 39.13
C GLY A 292 14.40 9.07 38.49
N LYS A 293 15.33 8.11 38.36
CA LYS A 293 15.08 6.77 37.85
C LYS A 293 15.43 5.74 38.91
N LEU A 294 14.54 4.78 39.10
CA LEU A 294 14.72 3.61 39.95
C LEU A 294 14.66 2.35 39.08
N ASP A 295 15.44 1.34 39.44
CA ASP A 295 15.32 0.04 38.82
C ASP A 295 14.05 -0.69 39.29
N SER A 296 13.78 -1.86 38.69
CA SER A 296 12.62 -2.69 39.02
C SER A 296 12.60 -3.23 40.46
N SER A 297 13.72 -3.15 41.19
CA SER A 297 13.88 -3.53 42.61
C SER A 297 13.65 -2.37 43.56
N GLY A 298 13.54 -1.14 43.04
CA GLY A 298 13.33 0.08 43.81
C GLY A 298 14.62 0.77 44.25
N ASP A 299 15.77 0.42 43.66
CA ASP A 299 17.04 1.09 43.92
C ASP A 299 17.22 2.28 42.95
N TRP A 300 17.68 3.43 43.44
CA TRP A 300 17.90 4.60 42.59
C TRP A 300 19.11 4.39 41.68
N LEU A 301 18.89 4.58 40.37
CA LEU A 301 19.92 4.58 39.33
C LEU A 301 20.51 5.97 39.16
N TRP A 302 19.68 7.01 39.20
CA TRP A 302 20.10 8.41 39.20
C TRP A 302 19.01 9.33 39.77
N PHE A 303 19.43 10.52 40.21
CA PHE A 303 18.57 11.58 40.73
C PHE A 303 19.03 12.95 40.20
N ARG A 304 18.08 13.83 39.89
CA ARG A 304 18.32 15.18 39.37
C ARG A 304 17.40 16.19 40.06
N THR A 305 17.92 17.40 40.23
CA THR A 305 17.23 18.57 40.76
C THR A 305 17.86 19.81 40.15
N THR A 306 17.28 20.99 40.36
CA THR A 306 17.86 22.27 39.98
C THR A 306 19.13 22.57 40.79
N GLU A 307 20.17 23.11 40.15
CA GLU A 307 21.50 23.25 40.76
C GLU A 307 21.67 24.53 41.61
N ASN A 308 21.01 25.66 41.27
CA ASN A 308 21.09 26.92 42.03
C ASN A 308 19.78 27.75 42.05
N GLY A 309 18.60 27.12 42.04
CA GLY A 309 17.33 27.86 42.02
C GLY A 309 17.16 28.73 43.27
N THR A 310 16.95 30.05 43.12
CA THR A 310 16.86 30.97 44.27
C THR A 310 15.49 30.93 44.98
N GLU A 311 14.47 30.30 44.38
CA GLU A 311 13.12 30.12 44.94
C GLU A 311 12.47 28.77 44.55
N THR A 312 11.15 28.67 44.71
CA THR A 312 10.33 27.46 44.51
C THR A 312 10.31 27.02 43.05
N ALA A 313 10.59 25.74 42.81
CA ALA A 313 10.30 25.00 41.60
C ALA A 313 9.71 23.63 41.96
N GLU A 314 8.68 23.19 41.25
CA GLU A 314 7.99 21.92 41.50
C GLU A 314 7.66 21.22 40.19
N SER A 315 7.83 19.91 40.12
CA SER A 315 7.34 19.10 39.01
C SER A 315 5.95 18.55 39.32
N ASN A 316 5.05 18.64 38.34
CA ASN A 316 3.66 18.19 38.44
C ASN A 316 3.44 16.83 37.74
N SER A 317 4.06 16.60 36.58
CA SER A 317 3.94 15.34 35.85
C SER A 317 5.22 14.96 35.09
N ILE A 318 5.30 13.71 34.67
CA ILE A 318 6.39 13.11 33.90
C ILE A 318 5.81 12.14 32.86
N ALA A 319 6.33 12.21 31.63
CA ALA A 319 6.08 11.23 30.58
C ALA A 319 7.40 10.77 29.97
N ILE A 320 7.41 9.55 29.42
CA ILE A 320 8.53 9.02 28.66
C ILE A 320 8.04 8.49 27.32
N ASN A 321 8.84 8.68 26.27
CA ASN A 321 8.57 8.07 24.97
C ASN A 321 9.21 6.67 24.86
N SER A 322 8.96 6.00 23.73
CA SER A 322 9.50 4.67 23.43
C SER A 322 11.04 4.58 23.38
N ASN A 323 11.73 5.73 23.29
CA ASN A 323 13.19 5.84 23.30
C ASN A 323 13.76 6.16 24.69
N ASP A 324 12.94 6.07 25.75
CA ASP A 324 13.28 6.47 27.13
C ASP A 324 13.73 7.95 27.25
N GLU A 325 13.26 8.82 26.36
CA GLU A 325 13.40 10.27 26.54
C GLU A 325 12.31 10.77 27.47
N ILE A 326 12.70 11.69 28.36
CA ILE A 326 11.90 12.04 29.54
C ILE A 326 11.45 13.49 29.41
N TYR A 327 10.15 13.71 29.59
CA TYR A 327 9.53 15.03 29.60
C TYR A 327 8.96 15.29 30.98
N VAL A 328 9.28 16.45 31.54
CA VAL A 328 8.79 16.86 32.87
C VAL A 328 8.21 18.26 32.79
N VAL A 329 7.03 18.42 33.36
CA VAL A 329 6.34 19.71 33.44
C VAL A 329 6.16 20.14 34.88
N GLY A 330 6.07 21.44 35.10
CA GLY A 330 5.95 21.99 36.45
C GLY A 330 5.85 23.50 36.49
N SER A 331 5.92 24.06 37.70
CA SER A 331 5.89 25.51 37.91
C SER A 331 7.08 26.03 38.71
N PHE A 332 7.39 27.31 38.54
CA PHE A 332 8.50 27.98 39.22
C PHE A 332 8.25 29.49 39.42
N TYR A 333 8.91 30.08 40.43
CA TYR A 333 8.75 31.51 40.77
C TYR A 333 9.95 32.40 40.40
N THR A 334 11.15 31.83 40.18
CA THR A 334 12.35 32.62 39.82
C THR A 334 13.13 32.05 38.66
N SER A 335 14.37 31.62 38.87
CA SER A 335 15.27 31.24 37.79
C SER A 335 15.87 29.87 38.08
N PRO A 336 15.12 28.78 37.83
CA PRO A 336 15.65 27.43 37.96
C PRO A 336 16.74 27.19 36.91
N GLU A 337 17.78 26.47 37.34
CA GLU A 337 18.90 26.04 36.51
C GLU A 337 18.86 24.53 36.30
N PHE A 338 18.82 24.12 35.05
CA PHE A 338 18.80 22.74 34.57
C PHE A 338 20.10 22.45 33.81
N GLY A 339 21.18 22.17 34.54
CA GLY A 339 22.51 22.08 33.95
C GLY A 339 22.89 23.38 33.22
N PRO A 340 23.12 23.37 31.89
CA PRO A 340 23.46 24.58 31.14
C PRO A 340 22.25 25.49 30.82
N PHE A 341 21.01 25.07 31.10
CA PHE A 341 19.81 25.81 30.75
C PHE A 341 19.27 26.59 31.95
N THR A 342 19.20 27.91 31.86
CA THR A 342 18.60 28.77 32.88
C THR A 342 17.30 29.35 32.35
N LEU A 343 16.19 29.14 33.07
CA LEU A 343 14.94 29.85 32.80
C LEU A 343 14.98 31.16 33.60
N SER A 344 14.63 32.30 33.00
CA SER A 344 14.69 33.61 33.67
C SER A 344 13.36 34.31 33.53
N THR A 345 12.56 34.38 34.59
CA THR A 345 11.31 35.13 34.63
C THR A 345 11.15 35.88 35.96
N GLY A 346 10.20 36.83 35.99
CA GLY A 346 9.95 37.73 37.12
C GLY A 346 9.30 37.06 38.33
N SER A 347 8.70 37.83 39.24
CA SER A 347 8.18 37.35 40.54
C SER A 347 6.81 36.64 40.50
N ILE A 348 6.42 36.07 39.35
CA ILE A 348 5.13 35.39 39.15
C ILE A 348 5.36 33.88 38.96
N GLU A 349 4.33 33.06 39.20
CA GLU A 349 4.41 31.61 38.98
C GLU A 349 4.33 31.30 37.48
N ASN A 350 5.41 30.75 36.91
CA ASN A 350 5.50 30.40 35.50
C ASN A 350 5.53 28.89 35.34
N GLY A 351 5.05 28.40 34.20
CA GLY A 351 5.14 26.99 33.83
C GLY A 351 6.48 26.67 33.17
N PHE A 352 6.95 25.43 33.29
CA PHE A 352 8.10 24.95 32.53
C PHE A 352 7.81 23.59 31.91
N VAL A 353 8.53 23.31 30.82
CA VAL A 353 8.70 21.98 30.25
C VAL A 353 10.19 21.73 30.04
N VAL A 354 10.67 20.56 30.46
CA VAL A 354 12.08 20.16 30.31
C VAL A 354 12.18 18.75 29.74
N LYS A 355 13.23 18.53 28.95
CA LYS A 355 13.57 17.21 28.40
C LYS A 355 14.89 16.69 28.95
N LEU A 356 14.93 15.41 29.28
CA LEU A 356 16.14 14.66 29.62
C LEU A 356 16.28 13.42 28.74
N ASN A 357 17.50 12.90 28.61
CA ASN A 357 17.70 11.53 28.10
C ASN A 357 17.51 10.48 29.21
N SER A 358 17.55 9.21 28.84
CA SER A 358 17.46 8.06 29.74
C SER A 358 18.55 8.00 30.84
N SER A 359 19.67 8.69 30.64
CA SER A 359 20.77 8.84 31.63
C SER A 359 20.53 9.99 32.63
N GLY A 360 19.47 10.77 32.47
CA GLY A 360 19.14 11.93 33.30
C GLY A 360 19.96 13.19 32.95
N ASP A 361 20.50 13.30 31.74
CA ASP A 361 21.16 14.52 31.26
C ASP A 361 20.11 15.46 30.65
N TRP A 362 20.12 16.72 31.09
CA TRP A 362 19.27 17.78 30.54
C TRP A 362 19.56 18.00 29.05
N LYS A 363 18.52 17.96 28.21
CA LYS A 363 18.60 18.19 26.77
C LYS A 363 18.17 19.59 26.36
N TRP A 364 17.09 20.08 26.97
CA TRP A 364 16.63 21.46 26.87
C TRP A 364 15.67 21.77 28.01
N ALA A 365 15.48 23.06 28.27
CA ALA A 365 14.46 23.57 29.19
C ALA A 365 13.77 24.78 28.57
N LYS A 366 12.45 24.85 28.70
CA LYS A 366 11.61 25.95 28.18
C LYS A 366 10.67 26.40 29.28
N HIS A 367 10.43 27.71 29.35
CA HIS A 367 9.36 28.26 30.19
C HIS A 367 8.13 28.54 29.31
N ILE A 368 6.95 28.49 29.94
CA ILE A 368 5.67 28.88 29.39
C ILE A 368 5.45 30.31 29.89
N ASP A 369 5.61 31.27 28.98
CA ASP A 369 5.55 32.69 29.29
C ASP A 369 4.10 33.17 29.31
N CYS A 370 3.71 33.85 30.39
CA CYS A 370 2.43 34.54 30.45
C CYS A 370 2.58 35.75 31.36
N ALA A 371 1.81 36.81 31.08
CA ALA A 371 1.77 37.99 31.97
C ALA A 371 1.18 37.67 33.37
N SER A 372 0.55 36.50 33.51
CA SER A 372 -0.06 35.98 34.74
C SER A 372 0.37 34.54 35.02
N ALA A 373 -0.09 34.00 36.14
CA ALA A 373 0.26 32.63 36.55
C ALA A 373 -0.16 31.60 35.49
N THR A 374 0.77 30.72 35.13
CA THR A 374 0.53 29.59 34.22
C THR A 374 1.07 28.32 34.85
N ILE A 375 0.24 27.28 34.93
CA ILE A 375 0.57 26.05 35.63
C ILE A 375 0.24 24.86 34.72
N PRO A 376 1.24 24.16 34.16
CA PRO A 376 1.04 22.88 33.51
C PRO A 376 0.81 21.82 34.58
N TYR A 377 -0.24 21.03 34.41
CA TYR A 377 -0.60 19.96 35.34
C TYR A 377 -0.11 18.60 34.85
N ASP A 378 -0.16 18.36 33.54
CA ASP A 378 0.14 17.04 32.99
C ASP A 378 0.82 17.08 31.62
N VAL A 379 1.48 15.99 31.27
CA VAL A 379 2.21 15.80 30.00
C VAL A 379 2.05 14.37 29.50
N SER A 380 1.83 14.20 28.20
CA SER A 380 1.83 12.92 27.50
C SER A 380 2.71 13.01 26.25
N THR A 381 3.17 11.88 25.72
CA THR A 381 4.01 11.82 24.52
C THR A 381 3.44 10.91 23.45
N ASP A 382 3.62 11.28 22.18
CA ASP A 382 3.32 10.40 21.06
C ASP A 382 4.50 9.48 20.69
N THR A 383 4.27 8.63 19.68
CA THR A 383 5.27 7.67 19.18
C THR A 383 6.44 8.32 18.44
N THR A 384 6.27 9.55 17.94
CA THR A 384 7.30 10.32 17.24
C THR A 384 8.20 11.10 18.21
N GLY A 385 7.79 11.19 19.47
CA GLY A 385 8.54 11.84 20.54
C GLY A 385 8.14 13.29 20.80
N ASN A 386 6.99 13.75 20.30
CA ASN A 386 6.42 15.04 20.70
C ASN A 386 5.80 14.93 22.08
N ALA A 387 5.71 16.06 22.78
CA ALA A 387 5.08 16.15 24.09
C ALA A 387 3.89 17.11 24.05
N TYR A 388 2.77 16.66 24.63
CA TYR A 388 1.49 17.35 24.71
C TYR A 388 1.25 17.70 26.16
N ILE A 389 1.03 18.97 26.45
CA ILE A 389 0.94 19.49 27.81
C ILE A 389 -0.42 20.15 27.99
N THR A 390 -1.10 19.85 29.09
CA THR A 390 -2.30 20.59 29.51
C THR A 390 -2.11 21.29 30.85
N GLY A 391 -2.93 22.29 31.11
CA GLY A 391 -2.91 23.01 32.36
C GLY A 391 -3.92 24.15 32.39
N LYS A 392 -3.58 25.18 33.16
CA LYS A 392 -4.33 26.44 33.19
C LYS A 392 -3.46 27.67 33.04
N TYR A 393 -4.05 28.72 32.49
CA TYR A 393 -3.47 30.06 32.41
C TYR A 393 -4.52 31.10 32.80
N ASN A 394 -4.10 32.36 33.02
CA ASN A 394 -5.00 33.43 33.45
C ASN A 394 -5.04 34.58 32.43
N GLY A 395 -6.12 34.68 31.65
CA GLY A 395 -6.63 35.91 31.01
C GLY A 395 -5.63 36.78 30.22
N ASN A 396 -4.50 36.23 29.79
CA ASN A 396 -3.44 36.93 29.07
C ASN A 396 -2.86 36.01 28.00
N ILE A 397 -2.23 36.61 26.99
CA ILE A 397 -1.56 35.88 25.93
C ILE A 397 -0.48 34.98 26.55
N VAL A 398 -0.57 33.68 26.29
CA VAL A 398 0.48 32.72 26.64
C VAL A 398 1.43 32.62 25.44
N ASN A 399 2.72 32.70 25.71
CA ASN A 399 3.77 32.48 24.73
C ASN A 399 4.53 31.22 25.10
N ILE A 400 4.66 30.33 24.12
CA ILE A 400 5.49 29.14 24.22
C ILE A 400 6.44 29.16 23.03
N GLY A 401 7.56 29.87 23.16
CA GLY A 401 8.52 30.04 22.06
C GLY A 401 7.99 30.94 20.95
N SER A 402 7.58 30.35 19.82
CA SER A 402 7.02 31.06 18.65
C SER A 402 5.50 30.99 18.54
N VAL A 403 4.85 30.15 19.35
CA VAL A 403 3.40 29.94 19.37
C VAL A 403 2.77 30.86 20.41
N TYR A 404 1.64 31.47 20.04
CA TYR A 404 0.86 32.38 20.90
C TYR A 404 -0.55 31.83 21.09
N LEU A 405 -1.00 31.77 22.34
CA LEU A 405 -2.38 31.43 22.68
C LEU A 405 -3.08 32.67 23.23
N SER A 406 -4.19 33.06 22.59
CA SER A 406 -5.01 34.19 23.05
C SER A 406 -5.78 33.85 24.33
N PRO A 407 -6.13 34.84 25.17
CA PRO A 407 -7.05 34.61 26.28
C PRO A 407 -8.39 34.07 25.78
N VAL A 408 -8.85 32.97 26.37
CA VAL A 408 -10.18 32.42 26.11
C VAL A 408 -11.07 32.80 27.27
N GLY A 409 -11.76 33.94 27.15
CA GLY A 409 -12.54 34.47 28.26
C GLY A 409 -11.70 35.24 29.28
N GLY A 410 -12.27 35.50 30.46
CA GLY A 410 -11.73 36.43 31.46
C GLY A 410 -11.26 35.76 32.75
N GLY A 411 -11.27 34.42 32.77
CA GLY A 411 -11.11 33.57 33.94
C GLY A 411 -9.74 32.90 34.04
N GLN A 412 -9.73 31.71 34.64
CA GLN A 412 -8.63 30.76 34.47
C GLN A 412 -9.07 29.81 33.37
N ASP A 413 -8.25 29.60 32.36
CA ASP A 413 -8.68 28.91 31.14
C ASP A 413 -7.77 27.71 30.88
N ILE A 414 -8.31 26.70 30.21
CA ILE A 414 -7.62 25.48 29.82
C ILE A 414 -6.68 25.81 28.67
N PHE A 415 -5.45 25.31 28.73
CA PHE A 415 -4.59 25.24 27.56
C PHE A 415 -4.22 23.79 27.25
N VAL A 416 -3.97 23.54 25.98
CA VAL A 416 -3.26 22.37 25.45
C VAL A 416 -2.21 22.88 24.47
N PHE A 417 -0.99 22.40 24.54
CA PHE A 417 0.02 22.73 23.52
C PHE A 417 0.93 21.54 23.26
N MET A 418 1.55 21.56 22.08
CA MET A 418 2.50 20.53 21.66
C MET A 418 3.89 21.12 21.43
N VAL A 419 4.91 20.43 21.94
CA VAL A 419 6.33 20.70 21.65
C VAL A 419 6.94 19.48 20.99
N ASP A 420 7.71 19.72 19.93
CA ASP A 420 8.41 18.65 19.23
C ASP A 420 9.58 18.08 20.06
N ALA A 421 10.21 17.02 19.54
CA ALA A 421 11.36 16.39 20.17
C ALA A 421 12.56 17.34 20.38
N SER A 422 12.66 18.42 19.60
CA SER A 422 13.69 19.47 19.68
C SER A 422 13.34 20.59 20.67
N GLY A 423 12.13 20.59 21.23
CA GLY A 423 11.62 21.62 22.13
C GLY A 423 11.18 22.89 21.40
N ILE A 424 10.75 22.76 20.14
CA ILE A 424 10.09 23.80 19.36
C ILE A 424 8.58 23.57 19.49
N SER A 425 7.85 24.58 19.96
CA SER A 425 6.39 24.54 20.03
C SER A 425 5.79 24.56 18.63
N GLN A 426 4.83 23.69 18.37
CA GLN A 426 4.17 23.56 17.06
C GLN A 426 2.85 24.33 17.04
N TRP A 427 1.96 24.03 17.98
CA TRP A 427 0.65 24.68 18.12
C TRP A 427 0.21 24.75 19.59
N ALA A 428 -0.82 25.55 19.85
CA ALA A 428 -1.48 25.63 21.15
C ALA A 428 -2.97 25.91 20.96
N GLN A 429 -3.82 25.22 21.73
CA GLN A 429 -5.24 25.45 21.80
C GLN A 429 -5.71 25.80 23.21
N GLY A 430 -6.74 26.64 23.26
CA GLY A 430 -7.35 27.11 24.50
C GLY A 430 -8.82 26.72 24.56
N ALA A 431 -9.34 26.58 25.77
CA ALA A 431 -10.77 26.45 26.02
C ALA A 431 -11.11 27.06 27.38
N GLY A 432 -12.31 27.62 27.54
CA GLY A 432 -12.70 28.25 28.80
C GLY A 432 -13.75 29.34 28.64
N GLY A 433 -13.97 30.09 29.71
CA GLY A 433 -14.97 31.14 29.74
C GLY A 433 -14.72 32.20 30.79
N THR A 434 -15.76 32.54 31.54
CA THR A 434 -15.67 33.64 32.53
C THR A 434 -15.32 33.17 33.94
N ASP A 435 -15.43 31.88 34.22
CA ASP A 435 -15.16 31.29 35.52
C ASP A 435 -13.83 30.51 35.51
N LYS A 436 -13.66 29.54 36.41
CA LYS A 436 -12.43 28.73 36.49
C LYS A 436 -12.56 27.45 35.68
N ASP A 437 -11.71 27.34 34.68
CA ASP A 437 -11.56 26.20 33.80
C ASP A 437 -10.11 25.69 33.89
N ILE A 438 -9.96 24.38 34.08
CA ILE A 438 -8.68 23.77 34.42
C ILE A 438 -8.55 22.44 33.69
N GLY A 439 -7.56 22.31 32.81
CA GLY A 439 -7.13 21.02 32.27
C GLY A 439 -6.23 20.32 33.28
N ASN A 440 -6.71 19.21 33.86
CA ASN A 440 -5.99 18.48 34.91
C ASN A 440 -5.04 17.42 34.35
N ALA A 441 -5.44 16.74 33.27
CA ALA A 441 -4.71 15.61 32.71
C ALA A 441 -4.89 15.50 31.21
N ILE A 442 -3.88 14.94 30.53
CA ILE A 442 -3.85 14.75 29.08
C ILE A 442 -3.26 13.39 28.72
N SER A 443 -3.85 12.73 27.73
CA SER A 443 -3.33 11.49 27.17
C SER A 443 -3.42 11.54 25.65
N VAL A 444 -2.51 10.87 24.97
CA VAL A 444 -2.42 10.88 23.50
C VAL A 444 -2.56 9.45 23.01
N ASP A 445 -3.34 9.22 21.97
CA ASP A 445 -3.47 7.88 21.39
C ASP A 445 -2.34 7.58 20.39
N HIS A 446 -2.35 6.37 19.83
CA HIS A 446 -1.32 5.94 18.89
C HIS A 446 -1.41 6.65 17.52
N LEU A 447 -2.48 7.39 17.24
CA LEU A 447 -2.66 8.19 16.02
C LEU A 447 -2.21 9.65 16.22
N GLY A 448 -1.92 10.06 17.46
CA GLY A 448 -1.54 11.43 17.79
C GLY A 448 -2.70 12.32 18.23
N ASN A 449 -3.93 11.79 18.38
CA ASN A 449 -5.03 12.58 18.93
C ASN A 449 -4.82 12.81 20.42
N ALA A 450 -5.10 14.03 20.88
CA ALA A 450 -4.96 14.42 22.28
C ALA A 450 -6.32 14.41 22.99
N TYR A 451 -6.38 13.80 24.17
CA TYR A 451 -7.56 13.77 25.02
C TYR A 451 -7.24 14.46 26.33
N THR A 452 -8.04 15.44 26.72
CA THR A 452 -7.85 16.18 27.98
C THR A 452 -9.10 16.11 28.83
N THR A 453 -8.91 16.09 30.15
CA THR A 453 -9.98 16.14 31.14
C THR A 453 -9.66 17.14 32.24
N GLY A 454 -10.70 17.59 32.93
CA GLY A 454 -10.53 18.50 34.05
C GLY A 454 -11.84 18.97 34.63
N SER A 455 -11.90 20.25 34.99
CA SER A 455 -13.10 20.89 35.52
C SER A 455 -13.31 22.27 34.93
N PHE A 456 -14.56 22.66 34.70
CA PHE A 456 -14.94 23.97 34.16
C PHE A 456 -16.08 24.58 34.97
N GLY A 457 -16.27 25.90 34.87
CA GLY A 457 -17.28 26.65 35.62
C GLY A 457 -18.18 27.49 34.71
N ALA A 458 -19.46 27.60 35.08
CA ALA A 458 -20.48 28.32 34.31
C ALA A 458 -20.60 27.83 32.85
N THR A 459 -20.05 28.55 31.88
CA THR A 459 -20.02 28.14 30.46
C THR A 459 -18.59 28.26 29.98
N ALA A 460 -18.09 27.19 29.33
CA ALA A 460 -16.77 27.12 28.73
C ALA A 460 -16.89 26.82 27.23
N ASP A 461 -16.16 27.57 26.43
CA ASP A 461 -16.11 27.47 24.97
C ASP A 461 -14.84 26.71 24.54
N PHE A 462 -15.03 25.73 23.67
CA PHE A 462 -14.03 24.87 23.03
C PHE A 462 -14.12 25.12 21.52
N SER A 463 -13.70 26.32 21.08
CA SER A 463 -13.96 26.84 19.73
C SER A 463 -15.47 26.96 19.44
N GLN A 464 -16.00 26.23 18.45
CA GLN A 464 -17.42 26.24 18.09
C GLN A 464 -18.32 25.45 19.06
N LEU A 465 -17.73 24.74 20.02
CA LEU A 465 -18.42 23.88 20.98
C LEU A 465 -18.55 24.57 22.35
N SER A 466 -19.76 24.68 22.91
CA SER A 466 -19.96 25.25 24.25
C SER A 466 -20.50 24.23 25.25
N LEU A 467 -19.86 24.13 26.41
CA LEU A 467 -20.32 23.33 27.55
C LEU A 467 -20.85 24.26 28.65
N THR A 468 -21.95 23.86 29.31
CA THR A 468 -22.52 24.62 30.44
C THR A 468 -22.69 23.71 31.65
N THR A 469 -22.30 24.19 32.82
CA THR A 469 -22.40 23.44 34.07
C THR A 469 -23.86 23.31 34.53
N GLN A 470 -24.17 22.24 35.26
CA GLN A 470 -25.46 22.06 35.93
C GLN A 470 -25.51 22.78 37.30
N GLY A 471 -24.34 23.11 37.86
CA GLY A 471 -24.22 23.76 39.15
C GLY A 471 -22.91 24.53 39.34
N ALA A 472 -22.05 24.02 40.22
CA ALA A 472 -20.77 24.65 40.54
C ALA A 472 -19.76 24.39 39.41
N SER A 473 -18.65 23.72 39.71
CA SER A 473 -17.71 23.26 38.69
C SER A 473 -18.03 21.82 38.30
N ASP A 474 -18.18 21.57 37.00
CA ASP A 474 -18.43 20.24 36.47
C ASP A 474 -17.18 19.70 35.78
N MET A 475 -17.09 18.39 35.59
CA MET A 475 -16.01 17.81 34.81
C MET A 475 -16.25 17.96 33.31
N PHE A 476 -15.17 18.09 32.55
CA PHE A 476 -15.20 17.94 31.10
C PHE A 476 -14.22 16.86 30.66
N TYR A 477 -14.44 16.35 29.45
CA TYR A 477 -13.46 15.60 28.69
C TYR A 477 -13.66 15.93 27.22
N ALA A 478 -12.55 16.12 26.52
CA ALA A 478 -12.54 16.61 25.15
C ALA A 478 -11.41 15.97 24.36
N ARG A 479 -11.59 15.90 23.06
CA ARG A 479 -10.60 15.39 22.10
C ARG A 479 -10.17 16.53 21.18
N LEU A 480 -8.87 16.54 20.88
CA LEU A 480 -8.31 17.25 19.75
C LEU A 480 -7.78 16.25 18.72
N SER A 481 -8.10 16.49 17.46
CA SER A 481 -7.65 15.73 16.29
C SER A 481 -7.05 16.67 15.26
N SER A 482 -6.58 16.14 14.13
CA SER A 482 -5.99 16.92 13.05
C SER A 482 -6.93 18.03 12.57
N ASP A 483 -6.28 19.11 12.15
CA ASP A 483 -6.81 20.37 11.60
C ASP A 483 -5.77 20.76 10.53
N TYR A 484 -5.99 20.32 9.30
CA TYR A 484 -4.99 20.32 8.23
C TYR A 484 -4.70 21.73 7.70
N ASP A 485 -5.74 22.52 7.41
CA ASP A 485 -5.63 23.90 6.94
C ASP A 485 -5.39 24.93 8.05
N GLY A 486 -5.66 24.56 9.31
CA GLY A 486 -5.43 25.38 10.48
C GLY A 486 -6.53 26.41 10.76
N ASP A 487 -7.73 26.26 10.21
CA ASP A 487 -8.83 27.23 10.38
C ASP A 487 -9.51 27.16 11.77
N GLY A 488 -9.27 26.05 12.49
CA GLY A 488 -9.75 25.81 13.85
C GLY A 488 -10.95 24.87 13.95
N ASP A 489 -11.44 24.36 12.84
CA ASP A 489 -12.25 23.16 12.76
C ASP A 489 -11.32 21.93 12.59
N ALA A 490 -11.82 20.76 12.95
CA ALA A 490 -11.01 19.55 12.92
C ALA A 490 -11.42 18.75 11.69
N ASP A 491 -10.50 18.09 11.00
CA ASP A 491 -10.73 17.52 9.65
C ASP A 491 -12.05 16.71 9.57
N THR A 492 -12.33 15.90 10.60
CA THR A 492 -13.57 15.10 10.68
C THR A 492 -14.90 15.89 10.68
N ASN A 493 -14.83 17.18 10.99
CA ASN A 493 -15.94 18.13 11.06
C ASN A 493 -15.78 19.26 10.05
N ASP A 494 -14.70 19.26 9.27
CA ASP A 494 -14.49 20.20 8.17
C ASP A 494 -15.19 19.69 6.93
N ASP A 495 -15.64 20.60 6.07
CA ASP A 495 -16.23 20.28 4.77
C ASP A 495 -15.20 20.46 3.62
N ASP A 496 -14.05 21.09 3.87
CA ASP A 496 -12.96 21.42 2.93
C ASP A 496 -11.60 21.44 3.68
N ASP A 497 -10.97 20.28 3.81
CA ASP A 497 -9.82 20.04 4.69
C ASP A 497 -8.54 20.84 4.32
N ASP A 498 -8.36 21.21 3.04
CA ASP A 498 -7.19 21.91 2.52
C ASP A 498 -7.47 23.31 1.95
N ASP A 499 -8.74 23.73 2.01
CA ASP A 499 -9.25 25.08 1.78
C ASP A 499 -9.04 25.51 0.31
N ASP A 500 -9.18 24.56 -0.62
CA ASP A 500 -8.91 24.67 -2.05
C ASP A 500 -10.14 24.97 -2.93
N TYR A 501 -11.33 25.01 -2.31
CA TYR A 501 -12.68 25.22 -2.87
C TYR A 501 -13.42 23.98 -3.41
N ILE A 502 -12.84 22.78 -3.34
CA ILE A 502 -13.54 21.52 -3.56
C ILE A 502 -13.90 20.93 -2.22
N LEU A 503 -15.15 20.50 -2.06
CA LEU A 503 -15.56 19.87 -0.79
C LEU A 503 -14.97 18.46 -0.74
N ASP A 504 -14.54 18.01 0.43
CA ASP A 504 -13.95 16.68 0.69
C ASP A 504 -14.71 15.50 0.06
N VAL A 505 -16.04 15.61 -0.04
CA VAL A 505 -16.89 14.57 -0.62
C VAL A 505 -16.76 14.44 -2.16
N TYR A 506 -16.24 15.47 -2.81
CA TYR A 506 -15.97 15.55 -4.24
C TYR A 506 -14.48 15.64 -4.56
N ASP A 507 -13.64 15.81 -3.54
CA ASP A 507 -12.19 15.94 -3.66
C ASP A 507 -11.51 14.56 -3.67
N LEU A 508 -10.73 14.27 -4.71
CA LEU A 508 -9.90 13.06 -4.80
C LEU A 508 -8.57 13.20 -4.05
N CYS A 509 -8.16 14.43 -3.75
CA CYS A 509 -6.96 14.83 -3.04
C CYS A 509 -7.27 15.77 -1.85
N GLN A 510 -8.13 15.31 -0.94
CA GLN A 510 -8.56 15.98 0.32
C GLN A 510 -7.47 16.75 1.12
N PHE A 511 -6.19 16.46 0.92
CA PHE A 511 -5.08 17.05 1.68
C PHE A 511 -3.98 17.60 0.76
N SER A 512 -4.32 18.44 -0.20
CA SER A 512 -3.35 19.10 -1.09
C SER A 512 -2.52 20.15 -0.36
N GLU A 513 -1.45 20.66 -0.98
CA GLU A 513 -0.60 21.67 -0.31
C GLU A 513 -1.37 22.98 -0.02
N ILE A 514 -1.49 23.34 1.26
CA ILE A 514 -2.17 24.54 1.75
C ILE A 514 -1.88 25.80 0.93
N GLY A 515 -2.95 26.44 0.46
CA GLY A 515 -2.89 27.63 -0.39
C GLY A 515 -2.97 27.31 -1.89
N PHE A 516 -3.08 26.03 -2.24
CA PHE A 516 -3.64 25.56 -3.50
C PHE A 516 -5.06 26.11 -3.71
N ARG A 517 -5.48 26.13 -4.98
CA ARG A 517 -6.86 26.38 -5.36
C ARG A 517 -7.13 25.52 -6.58
N SER A 518 -8.08 24.60 -6.50
CA SER A 518 -8.57 23.84 -7.65
C SER A 518 -9.18 24.81 -8.68
N VAL A 519 -8.40 25.10 -9.72
CA VAL A 519 -8.83 25.89 -10.87
C VAL A 519 -8.20 25.27 -12.11
N GLY A 520 -8.90 25.33 -13.26
CA GLY A 520 -8.49 24.78 -14.57
C GLY A 520 -7.10 25.13 -15.12
N ALA A 521 -6.29 25.93 -14.42
CA ALA A 521 -4.89 26.17 -14.77
C ALA A 521 -3.90 25.29 -13.97
N PHE A 522 -4.33 24.68 -12.88
CA PHE A 522 -3.53 23.88 -11.95
C PHE A 522 -4.21 22.58 -11.50
N ASP A 523 -5.47 22.39 -11.90
CA ASP A 523 -6.32 21.22 -11.71
C ASP A 523 -7.22 21.18 -12.96
N HIS A 524 -6.86 20.38 -13.96
CA HIS A 524 -7.46 20.42 -15.29
C HIS A 524 -8.87 19.82 -15.33
N ASP A 525 -9.14 18.78 -14.54
CA ASP A 525 -10.44 18.13 -14.46
C ASP A 525 -11.34 18.62 -13.29
N SER A 526 -10.76 19.40 -12.38
CA SER A 526 -11.40 19.98 -11.19
C SER A 526 -11.82 18.95 -10.14
N ASP A 527 -11.03 17.89 -9.96
CA ASP A 527 -11.25 16.87 -8.94
C ASP A 527 -10.59 17.16 -7.57
N GLY A 528 -9.91 18.31 -7.44
CA GLY A 528 -9.20 18.74 -6.24
C GLY A 528 -7.74 18.30 -6.20
N CYS A 529 -7.28 17.48 -7.15
CA CYS A 529 -5.89 17.09 -7.29
C CYS A 529 -5.10 18.10 -8.11
N ARG A 530 -3.85 18.32 -7.72
CA ARG A 530 -2.95 19.20 -8.45
C ARG A 530 -2.20 18.46 -9.56
N ASP A 531 -2.37 18.93 -10.79
CA ASP A 531 -1.73 18.36 -11.99
C ASP A 531 -0.19 18.16 -11.89
N ALA A 532 0.48 18.98 -11.08
CA ALA A 532 1.94 19.06 -11.11
C ALA A 532 2.63 17.91 -10.37
N ASP A 533 1.96 17.33 -9.37
CA ASP A 533 2.57 16.39 -8.43
C ASP A 533 1.61 15.52 -7.60
N GLU A 534 0.29 15.75 -7.63
CA GLU A 534 -0.71 15.00 -6.85
C GLU A 534 -1.68 14.23 -7.74
N ASP A 535 -1.97 14.77 -8.92
CA ASP A 535 -2.73 14.09 -9.95
C ASP A 535 -1.81 13.31 -10.89
N ASP A 536 -2.19 12.06 -11.18
CA ASP A 536 -1.51 11.20 -12.14
C ASP A 536 -2.37 11.00 -13.41
N ASP A 537 -3.58 11.56 -13.49
CA ASP A 537 -4.59 11.44 -14.56
C ASP A 537 -5.30 12.80 -14.74
N ASP A 538 -4.58 13.77 -15.30
CA ASP A 538 -4.92 15.21 -15.36
C ASP A 538 -6.31 15.50 -16.00
N ASP A 539 -6.86 14.62 -16.84
CA ASP A 539 -8.19 14.80 -17.47
C ASP A 539 -9.26 13.74 -17.09
N ASN A 540 -8.86 12.78 -16.25
CA ASN A 540 -9.66 11.78 -15.56
C ASN A 540 -10.46 10.89 -16.51
N ASP A 541 -9.82 10.54 -17.63
CA ASP A 541 -10.33 9.58 -18.60
C ASP A 541 -10.00 8.12 -18.19
N GLY A 542 -9.21 7.93 -17.12
CA GLY A 542 -8.85 6.63 -16.58
C GLY A 542 -7.52 6.06 -17.09
N LEU A 543 -6.73 6.83 -17.83
CA LEU A 543 -5.34 6.53 -18.17
C LEU A 543 -4.40 7.56 -17.56
N ASN A 544 -3.45 7.07 -16.76
CA ASN A 544 -2.46 7.96 -16.17
C ASN A 544 -1.62 8.70 -17.22
N ASP A 545 -1.24 9.95 -16.95
CA ASP A 545 -0.43 10.87 -17.74
C ASP A 545 0.79 10.26 -18.45
N ASN A 546 1.45 9.29 -17.80
CA ASN A 546 2.65 8.65 -18.36
C ASN A 546 2.35 7.63 -19.47
N LEU A 547 1.10 7.21 -19.56
CA LEU A 547 0.55 6.30 -20.56
C LEU A 547 -0.41 7.03 -21.52
N ASP A 548 -0.65 8.32 -21.29
CA ASP A 548 -1.56 9.16 -22.05
C ASP A 548 -0.79 10.19 -22.90
N ASN A 549 -0.94 10.10 -24.23
CA ASN A 549 -0.39 11.05 -25.20
C ASN A 549 -1.15 12.37 -25.25
N CYS A 550 -2.37 12.38 -24.74
CA CYS A 550 -3.30 13.48 -24.61
C CYS A 550 -3.59 13.82 -23.15
N SER A 551 -2.61 13.71 -22.25
CA SER A 551 -2.74 13.91 -20.79
C SER A 551 -3.43 15.18 -20.28
N ARG A 552 -3.77 16.16 -21.13
CA ARG A 552 -4.62 17.32 -20.76
C ARG A 552 -5.70 17.51 -21.80
N GLY A 553 -6.32 16.40 -22.16
CA GLY A 553 -7.28 16.28 -23.23
C GLY A 553 -8.64 16.77 -22.79
N MET A 554 -9.68 16.28 -23.45
CA MET A 554 -11.03 16.61 -23.06
C MET A 554 -11.42 15.87 -21.80
N THR A 555 -12.01 16.57 -20.85
CA THR A 555 -12.56 15.93 -19.65
C THR A 555 -13.95 15.33 -19.90
N GLY A 556 -14.35 14.36 -19.08
CA GLY A 556 -15.72 13.83 -19.05
C GLY A 556 -16.03 12.68 -20.02
N TRP A 557 -15.00 11.97 -20.48
CA TRP A 557 -15.10 10.67 -21.13
C TRP A 557 -14.19 9.66 -20.39
N ILE A 558 -14.12 8.42 -20.87
CA ILE A 558 -13.26 7.38 -20.26
C ILE A 558 -12.59 6.63 -21.41
N SER A 559 -11.29 6.36 -21.32
CA SER A 559 -10.56 5.51 -22.25
C SER A 559 -11.10 4.07 -22.21
N THR A 560 -11.53 3.60 -23.37
CA THR A 560 -12.01 2.24 -23.58
C THR A 560 -11.67 1.81 -24.99
N ASN A 561 -11.62 0.51 -25.25
CA ASN A 561 -11.39 -0.06 -26.59
C ASN A 561 -12.43 0.29 -27.68
N VAL A 562 -13.36 1.20 -27.38
CA VAL A 562 -14.35 1.77 -28.31
C VAL A 562 -14.13 3.27 -28.52
N THR A 563 -13.59 3.98 -27.52
CA THR A 563 -13.38 5.45 -27.52
C THR A 563 -11.92 5.85 -27.67
N ASP A 564 -11.01 4.90 -27.48
CA ASP A 564 -9.55 4.98 -27.57
C ASP A 564 -9.07 3.59 -28.08
N TYR A 565 -8.73 3.48 -29.36
CA TYR A 565 -8.51 2.20 -30.03
C TYR A 565 -7.12 1.60 -29.75
N ASP A 566 -6.07 2.40 -29.80
CA ASP A 566 -4.69 1.98 -29.52
C ASP A 566 -4.29 2.11 -28.04
N SER A 567 -5.21 2.64 -27.21
CA SER A 567 -5.06 2.80 -25.76
C SER A 567 -3.97 3.80 -25.38
N ASP A 568 -3.86 4.88 -26.15
CA ASP A 568 -2.89 5.94 -25.94
C ASP A 568 -3.44 7.14 -25.16
N GLY A 569 -4.69 7.10 -24.71
CA GLY A 569 -5.36 8.16 -23.94
C GLY A 569 -5.90 9.32 -24.78
N CYS A 570 -5.72 9.29 -26.10
CA CYS A 570 -6.36 10.25 -26.99
C CYS A 570 -7.74 9.76 -27.42
N ASN A 571 -8.74 10.63 -27.36
CA ASN A 571 -10.07 10.31 -27.85
C ASN A 571 -10.08 10.16 -29.40
N ASP A 572 -10.36 8.96 -29.92
CA ASP A 572 -10.49 8.62 -31.36
C ASP A 572 -11.28 9.69 -32.16
N ALA A 573 -12.33 10.25 -31.54
CA ALA A 573 -13.28 11.08 -32.27
C ALA A 573 -12.86 12.55 -32.44
N LEU A 574 -12.00 13.06 -31.57
CA LEU A 574 -11.77 14.51 -31.43
C LEU A 574 -10.33 14.91 -31.14
N GLU A 575 -9.48 14.00 -30.64
CA GLU A 575 -8.11 14.30 -30.21
C GLU A 575 -7.06 13.48 -30.96
N ASP A 576 -7.40 12.23 -31.31
CA ASP A 576 -6.54 11.35 -32.10
C ASP A 576 -6.73 11.53 -33.63
N GLN A 577 -5.64 11.36 -34.38
CA GLN A 577 -5.59 11.43 -35.84
C GLN A 577 -5.04 10.13 -36.48
N ASP A 578 -4.60 9.17 -35.67
CA ASP A 578 -3.95 7.91 -36.07
C ASP A 578 -4.35 6.79 -35.09
N ASP A 579 -5.61 6.33 -35.19
CA ASP A 579 -6.32 5.43 -34.25
C ASP A 579 -5.54 4.13 -33.93
N ASP A 580 -4.59 3.70 -34.76
CA ASP A 580 -3.80 2.47 -34.56
C ASP A 580 -2.28 2.64 -34.47
N SER A 581 -1.80 3.89 -34.44
CA SER A 581 -0.40 4.26 -34.22
C SER A 581 0.60 3.59 -35.20
N ASP A 582 0.20 3.29 -36.43
CA ASP A 582 1.11 2.74 -37.46
C ASP A 582 1.93 3.82 -38.20
N GLY A 583 1.60 5.09 -37.96
CA GLY A 583 2.25 6.26 -38.54
C GLY A 583 1.58 6.75 -39.82
N ILE A 584 0.39 6.26 -40.16
CA ILE A 584 -0.42 6.67 -41.29
C ILE A 584 -1.76 7.22 -40.77
N GLU A 585 -1.89 8.54 -40.73
CA GLU A 585 -3.12 9.23 -40.30
C GLU A 585 -4.41 8.61 -40.93
N ASP A 586 -5.47 8.47 -40.14
CA ASP A 586 -6.71 7.72 -40.47
C ASP A 586 -7.32 8.01 -41.85
N TYR A 587 -7.18 9.26 -42.32
CA TYR A 587 -7.76 9.67 -43.60
C TYR A 587 -6.98 9.14 -44.81
N LEU A 588 -5.75 8.68 -44.60
CA LEU A 588 -4.87 8.05 -45.58
C LEU A 588 -4.79 6.53 -45.40
N ASP A 589 -5.05 6.03 -44.19
CA ASP A 589 -5.06 4.60 -43.91
C ASP A 589 -6.36 3.92 -44.36
N LEU A 590 -6.22 2.77 -45.04
CA LEU A 590 -7.33 1.93 -45.46
C LEU A 590 -7.64 0.81 -44.45
N CYS A 591 -6.78 0.66 -43.44
CA CYS A 591 -6.88 -0.20 -42.29
C CYS A 591 -6.72 0.58 -40.96
N PRO A 592 -7.42 1.73 -40.73
CA PRO A 592 -7.19 2.72 -39.65
C PRO A 592 -7.40 2.24 -38.21
N ARG A 593 -7.58 0.93 -38.02
CA ARG A 593 -7.78 0.27 -36.73
C ARG A 593 -7.01 -1.05 -36.71
N ASN A 594 -6.01 -1.22 -37.54
CA ASN A 594 -5.24 -2.44 -37.60
C ASN A 594 -3.86 -2.14 -38.16
N SER A 595 -2.99 -1.73 -37.22
CA SER A 595 -1.62 -1.30 -37.49
C SER A 595 -0.92 -2.15 -38.53
N GLY A 596 -0.46 -1.49 -39.59
CA GLY A 596 0.22 -2.15 -40.69
C GLY A 596 1.37 -1.36 -41.28
N ASN A 597 1.96 -1.94 -42.30
CA ASN A 597 3.19 -1.46 -42.92
C ASN A 597 3.15 -1.65 -44.45
N SER A 598 2.05 -2.16 -44.99
CA SER A 598 1.83 -2.29 -46.43
C SER A 598 1.99 -0.95 -47.12
N THR A 599 2.76 -0.97 -48.21
CA THR A 599 2.98 0.21 -49.06
C THR A 599 2.14 0.15 -50.35
N PHE A 600 1.25 -0.83 -50.47
CA PHE A 600 0.42 -1.01 -51.65
C PHE A 600 -0.65 0.08 -51.75
N GLU A 601 -0.68 0.81 -52.87
CA GLU A 601 -1.51 2.02 -53.07
C GLU A 601 -3.00 1.87 -52.70
N PHE A 602 -3.57 0.67 -52.79
CA PHE A 602 -4.99 0.43 -52.53
C PHE A 602 -5.28 -0.27 -51.20
N GLU A 603 -4.26 -0.56 -50.40
CA GLU A 603 -4.34 -1.21 -49.07
C GLU A 603 -3.12 -0.76 -48.23
N MET A 604 -2.83 0.55 -48.26
CA MET A 604 -1.80 1.20 -47.47
C MET A 604 -2.22 1.20 -46.00
N GLY A 605 -1.29 0.93 -45.08
CA GLY A 605 -1.53 0.79 -43.63
C GLY A 605 -2.11 -0.56 -43.19
N CYS A 606 -2.33 -1.50 -44.12
CA CYS A 606 -2.70 -2.86 -43.76
C CYS A 606 -1.47 -3.73 -43.43
N VAL A 607 -1.66 -4.78 -42.62
CA VAL A 607 -0.59 -5.71 -42.18
C VAL A 607 0.10 -6.42 -43.35
N ASP A 608 1.43 -6.36 -43.39
CA ASP A 608 2.36 -7.03 -44.32
C ASP A 608 3.48 -7.73 -43.51
N ASP A 609 3.33 -9.05 -43.31
CA ASP A 609 4.10 -9.85 -42.36
C ASP A 609 5.54 -10.13 -42.81
N ASP A 610 5.79 -10.20 -44.12
CA ASP A 610 7.12 -10.47 -44.67
C ASP A 610 7.82 -9.24 -45.24
N GLY A 611 7.10 -8.13 -45.42
CA GLY A 611 7.64 -6.82 -45.77
C GLY A 611 7.99 -6.70 -47.25
N ASP A 612 7.34 -7.46 -48.12
CA ASP A 612 7.52 -7.37 -49.58
C ASP A 612 6.74 -6.18 -50.20
N GLY A 613 5.89 -5.53 -49.40
CA GLY A 613 5.05 -4.41 -49.76
C GLY A 613 3.61 -4.78 -50.15
N ARG A 614 3.18 -6.03 -49.97
CA ARG A 614 1.81 -6.52 -50.16
C ARG A 614 1.18 -6.88 -48.82
N PRO A 615 -0.11 -6.53 -48.61
CA PRO A 615 -0.78 -6.90 -47.37
C PRO A 615 -1.14 -8.39 -47.36
N ASN A 616 -1.08 -9.01 -46.18
CA ASN A 616 -1.39 -10.43 -45.95
C ASN A 616 -2.74 -10.87 -46.54
N ILE A 617 -3.73 -9.96 -46.56
CA ILE A 617 -5.07 -10.26 -47.06
C ILE A 617 -5.10 -10.58 -48.57
N ARG A 618 -4.05 -10.21 -49.31
CA ARG A 618 -3.91 -10.48 -50.75
C ARG A 618 -2.62 -11.16 -51.15
N ASP A 619 -1.78 -11.52 -50.19
CA ASP A 619 -0.57 -12.29 -50.44
C ASP A 619 -0.85 -13.79 -50.27
N PRO A 620 -0.68 -14.63 -51.32
CA PRO A 620 -0.74 -16.09 -51.19
C PRO A 620 0.36 -16.67 -50.32
N PHE A 621 1.48 -15.96 -50.16
CA PHE A 621 2.65 -16.34 -49.38
C PHE A 621 3.05 -15.24 -48.38
N PRO A 622 2.18 -14.90 -47.40
CA PRO A 622 2.35 -13.75 -46.49
C PRO A 622 3.53 -13.88 -45.50
N HIS A 623 4.38 -14.89 -45.66
CA HIS A 623 5.55 -15.13 -44.82
C HIS A 623 6.82 -15.38 -45.63
N ASP A 624 6.75 -15.20 -46.95
CA ASP A 624 7.87 -15.38 -47.87
C ASP A 624 8.04 -14.12 -48.70
N PRO A 625 8.97 -13.22 -48.33
CA PRO A 625 9.14 -11.96 -49.04
C PRO A 625 9.71 -12.13 -50.46
N THR A 626 9.97 -13.36 -50.89
CA THR A 626 10.40 -13.68 -52.24
C THR A 626 9.28 -14.20 -53.13
N GLU A 627 8.09 -14.45 -52.59
CA GLU A 627 6.92 -14.94 -53.30
C GLU A 627 5.69 -14.12 -52.94
N TRP A 628 4.95 -13.63 -53.92
CA TRP A 628 3.76 -12.78 -53.71
C TRP A 628 2.60 -13.17 -54.64
N SER A 629 2.76 -14.28 -55.37
CA SER A 629 1.86 -14.73 -56.43
C SER A 629 2.01 -16.23 -56.66
N ASP A 630 0.88 -16.92 -56.84
CA ASP A 630 0.75 -18.35 -57.16
C ASP A 630 -0.22 -18.46 -58.35
N LEU A 631 0.30 -18.51 -59.57
CA LEU A 631 -0.47 -18.36 -60.80
C LEU A 631 -1.38 -19.57 -61.06
N ASP A 632 -0.87 -20.77 -60.84
CA ASP A 632 -1.58 -22.02 -61.14
C ASP A 632 -2.14 -22.74 -59.90
N GLY A 633 -1.81 -22.25 -58.70
CA GLY A 633 -2.43 -22.64 -57.44
C GLY A 633 -1.86 -23.92 -56.85
N ASP A 634 -0.64 -24.29 -57.21
CA ASP A 634 -0.02 -25.54 -56.80
C ASP A 634 0.69 -25.48 -55.43
N GLY A 635 0.82 -24.26 -54.88
CA GLY A 635 1.43 -23.97 -53.60
C GLY A 635 2.92 -23.65 -53.64
N THR A 636 3.51 -23.57 -54.83
CA THR A 636 4.84 -23.05 -55.11
C THR A 636 4.68 -21.63 -55.66
N GLY A 637 5.46 -20.66 -55.16
CA GLY A 637 5.36 -19.31 -55.68
C GLY A 637 5.98 -19.17 -57.07
N ASP A 638 5.44 -18.25 -57.86
CA ASP A 638 5.82 -18.04 -59.27
C ASP A 638 7.33 -17.81 -59.47
N ASN A 639 8.07 -17.31 -58.45
CA ASN A 639 9.52 -17.09 -58.58
C ASN A 639 10.37 -18.35 -58.30
N ALA A 640 9.81 -19.36 -57.63
CA ALA A 640 10.46 -20.62 -57.28
C ALA A 640 10.01 -21.80 -58.15
N ASP A 641 8.88 -21.66 -58.84
CA ASP A 641 8.33 -22.69 -59.73
C ASP A 641 8.99 -22.65 -61.12
N GLU A 642 9.67 -23.72 -61.50
CA GLU A 642 10.27 -23.86 -62.84
C GLU A 642 9.20 -24.08 -63.94
N PHE A 643 7.98 -24.45 -63.52
CA PHE A 643 6.81 -24.70 -64.36
C PHE A 643 5.57 -23.94 -63.86
N ASP A 644 5.69 -22.60 -63.65
CA ASP A 644 4.71 -21.61 -63.13
C ASP A 644 3.26 -21.62 -63.71
N ALA A 645 2.95 -22.49 -64.66
CA ALA A 645 1.64 -22.66 -65.26
C ALA A 645 1.16 -24.13 -65.32
N ASP A 646 1.95 -25.10 -64.86
CA ASP A 646 1.63 -26.52 -64.79
C ASP A 646 1.76 -27.06 -63.36
N SER A 647 0.68 -26.90 -62.60
CA SER A 647 0.48 -27.39 -61.23
C SER A 647 0.76 -28.88 -60.94
N THR A 648 1.19 -29.66 -61.95
CA THR A 648 1.63 -31.05 -61.78
C THR A 648 3.15 -31.23 -61.77
N GLN A 649 3.93 -30.18 -62.05
CA GLN A 649 5.39 -30.17 -62.05
C GLN A 649 5.91 -28.91 -61.36
N GLN A 650 7.03 -29.02 -60.65
CA GLN A 650 7.62 -27.90 -59.91
C GLN A 650 9.14 -27.80 -60.12
N THR A 651 9.80 -28.91 -60.45
CA THR A 651 11.26 -29.01 -60.54
C THR A 651 11.69 -29.88 -61.71
N ASP A 652 12.82 -29.54 -62.33
CA ASP A 652 13.55 -30.34 -63.32
C ASP A 652 15.01 -30.51 -62.85
N THR A 653 15.31 -31.63 -62.20
CA THR A 653 16.57 -31.82 -61.47
C THR A 653 17.78 -31.97 -62.39
N ASP A 654 17.62 -32.61 -63.55
CA ASP A 654 18.72 -32.85 -64.49
C ASP A 654 18.69 -31.98 -65.75
N GLY A 655 17.63 -31.19 -65.92
CA GLY A 655 17.51 -30.15 -66.93
C GLY A 655 17.24 -30.71 -68.33
N ASP A 656 16.62 -31.88 -68.43
CA ASP A 656 16.26 -32.49 -69.71
C ASP A 656 14.94 -31.96 -70.30
N GLY A 657 14.18 -31.19 -69.50
CA GLY A 657 12.92 -30.56 -69.86
C GLY A 657 11.68 -31.37 -69.49
N TYR A 658 11.82 -32.51 -68.81
CA TYR A 658 10.73 -33.26 -68.20
C TYR A 658 10.75 -33.05 -66.69
N GLY A 659 9.58 -32.82 -66.09
CA GLY A 659 9.52 -32.54 -64.66
C GLY A 659 9.76 -33.80 -63.83
N ASP A 660 10.40 -33.66 -62.68
CA ASP A 660 10.84 -34.79 -61.83
C ASP A 660 9.70 -35.69 -61.35
N TYR A 661 8.47 -35.18 -61.31
CA TYR A 661 7.32 -35.97 -60.90
C TYR A 661 6.89 -36.88 -62.05
N GLU A 662 7.33 -38.15 -61.98
CA GLU A 662 7.07 -39.23 -62.97
C GLU A 662 5.58 -39.36 -63.38
N TYR A 663 4.65 -39.01 -62.49
CA TYR A 663 3.20 -39.08 -62.75
C TYR A 663 2.56 -37.75 -63.14
N GLY A 664 3.35 -36.67 -63.17
CA GLY A 664 2.93 -35.35 -63.64
C GLY A 664 2.87 -35.30 -65.17
N ASN A 665 2.39 -34.18 -65.70
CA ASN A 665 2.34 -33.99 -67.14
C ASN A 665 3.78 -33.91 -67.68
N GLY A 666 4.15 -34.84 -68.58
CA GLY A 666 5.53 -34.95 -69.06
C GLY A 666 6.53 -35.28 -67.95
N GLY A 667 6.20 -36.21 -67.06
CA GLY A 667 7.12 -36.65 -66.01
C GLY A 667 8.31 -37.46 -66.53
N ASP A 668 9.48 -37.23 -65.96
CA ASP A 668 10.71 -37.94 -66.29
C ASP A 668 10.72 -39.37 -65.69
N GLY A 669 11.02 -40.37 -66.53
CA GLY A 669 11.23 -41.77 -66.16
C GLY A 669 12.60 -42.04 -65.54
N CYS A 670 13.54 -41.10 -65.69
CA CYS A 670 14.88 -41.11 -65.09
C CYS A 670 15.24 -39.76 -64.41
N PRO A 671 14.53 -39.29 -63.34
CA PRO A 671 14.61 -37.92 -62.77
C PRO A 671 15.96 -37.35 -62.31
N ASN A 672 17.05 -38.10 -62.43
CA ASN A 672 18.39 -37.67 -62.03
C ASN A 672 19.44 -38.01 -63.10
N VAL A 673 19.01 -38.52 -64.25
CA VAL A 673 19.87 -39.00 -65.32
C VAL A 673 19.31 -38.48 -66.62
N TRP A 674 19.88 -37.34 -67.03
CA TRP A 674 19.58 -36.72 -68.30
C TRP A 674 19.53 -37.75 -69.43
N GLY A 675 18.44 -37.73 -70.19
CA GLY A 675 18.22 -38.61 -71.32
C GLY A 675 17.26 -38.01 -72.34
N ASP A 676 17.05 -38.74 -73.42
CA ASP A 676 16.28 -38.30 -74.58
C ASP A 676 15.39 -39.38 -75.18
N SER A 677 15.18 -40.50 -74.46
CA SER A 677 14.21 -41.52 -74.84
C SER A 677 12.78 -40.99 -74.82
N LEU A 678 11.96 -41.49 -75.76
CA LEU A 678 10.65 -40.89 -76.08
C LEU A 678 9.48 -41.87 -76.03
N ILE A 679 9.73 -43.17 -75.88
CA ILE A 679 8.70 -44.21 -76.09
C ILE A 679 8.26 -44.88 -74.79
N ASP A 680 9.17 -45.49 -74.04
CA ASP A 680 8.85 -46.35 -72.91
C ASP A 680 9.10 -45.67 -71.55
N LEU A 681 10.30 -45.16 -71.34
CA LEU A 681 10.67 -44.31 -70.21
C LEU A 681 11.04 -42.95 -70.80
N LEU A 682 10.30 -41.88 -70.53
CA LEU A 682 10.64 -40.54 -71.04
C LEU A 682 11.85 -40.01 -70.27
N GLY A 683 12.74 -39.23 -70.90
CA GLY A 683 13.89 -38.60 -70.24
C GLY A 683 15.03 -39.56 -69.82
N CYS A 684 14.97 -40.82 -70.23
CA CYS A 684 16.04 -41.81 -70.00
C CYS A 684 17.04 -41.89 -71.17
N VAL A 685 18.20 -42.52 -70.92
CA VAL A 685 19.24 -42.68 -71.94
C VAL A 685 18.79 -43.64 -73.05
N ASP A 686 18.90 -43.20 -74.30
CA ASP A 686 18.73 -44.00 -75.53
C ASP A 686 20.03 -43.94 -76.34
N SER A 687 20.83 -45.02 -76.29
CA SER A 687 22.19 -45.03 -76.81
C SER A 687 22.27 -45.10 -78.34
N ASP A 688 21.31 -45.73 -79.01
CA ASP A 688 21.33 -45.92 -80.46
C ASP A 688 20.29 -45.10 -81.22
N GLY A 689 19.40 -44.43 -80.49
CA GLY A 689 18.50 -43.40 -80.97
C GLY A 689 17.25 -43.94 -81.65
N ASP A 690 16.81 -45.15 -81.32
CA ASP A 690 15.62 -45.77 -81.88
C ASP A 690 14.31 -45.34 -81.17
N GLY A 691 14.45 -44.65 -80.03
CA GLY A 691 13.40 -44.09 -79.19
C GLY A 691 13.09 -44.88 -77.93
N TRP A 692 13.57 -46.12 -77.81
CA TRP A 692 13.47 -46.92 -76.60
C TRP A 692 14.64 -46.65 -75.67
N SER A 693 14.38 -46.68 -74.37
CA SER A 693 15.44 -46.57 -73.39
C SER A 693 16.40 -47.76 -73.46
N ASP A 694 17.69 -47.54 -73.15
CA ASP A 694 18.70 -48.61 -73.05
C ASP A 694 18.27 -49.76 -72.11
N GLN A 695 17.40 -49.45 -71.14
CA GLN A 695 16.89 -50.41 -70.18
C GLN A 695 15.72 -51.24 -70.73
N GLY A 696 14.93 -50.67 -71.64
CA GLY A 696 13.79 -51.31 -72.29
C GLY A 696 14.16 -52.07 -73.57
N ASP A 697 15.38 -51.87 -74.08
CA ASP A 697 15.86 -52.41 -75.35
C ASP A 697 16.62 -53.75 -75.17
N ALA A 698 16.21 -54.79 -75.91
CA ALA A 698 16.90 -56.08 -75.93
C ALA A 698 18.26 -56.04 -76.68
N PHE A 699 18.44 -55.08 -77.59
CA PHE A 699 19.69 -54.82 -78.31
C PHE A 699 20.04 -53.31 -78.32
N PRO A 700 20.46 -52.73 -77.17
CA PRO A 700 20.67 -51.27 -76.95
C PRO A 700 21.74 -50.57 -77.81
N GLN A 701 22.28 -51.25 -78.82
CA GLN A 701 23.33 -50.75 -79.72
C GLN A 701 23.02 -51.08 -81.18
N ASP A 702 21.88 -51.72 -81.46
CA ASP A 702 21.39 -52.03 -82.78
C ASP A 702 19.98 -51.45 -82.93
N SER A 703 19.92 -50.19 -83.36
CA SER A 703 18.68 -49.44 -83.65
C SER A 703 17.67 -50.12 -84.59
N THR A 704 17.98 -51.29 -85.15
CA THR A 704 17.08 -52.10 -85.97
C THR A 704 16.38 -53.23 -85.21
N GLN A 705 16.82 -53.55 -83.99
CA GLN A 705 16.33 -54.65 -83.17
C GLN A 705 16.15 -54.16 -81.73
N TRP A 706 14.97 -54.39 -81.16
CA TRP A 706 14.71 -54.05 -79.76
C TRP A 706 13.95 -55.13 -78.99
N LEU A 707 13.70 -56.27 -79.64
CA LEU A 707 12.94 -57.39 -79.09
C LEU A 707 13.58 -58.75 -79.47
N ASP A 708 13.78 -59.62 -78.48
CA ASP A 708 14.20 -61.03 -78.64
C ASP A 708 13.31 -61.89 -77.75
N ARG A 709 12.37 -62.63 -78.35
CA ARG A 709 11.32 -63.29 -77.58
C ARG A 709 11.71 -64.64 -77.02
N ASP A 710 12.44 -65.45 -77.78
CA ASP A 710 12.78 -66.81 -77.38
C ASP A 710 14.23 -66.97 -76.88
N GLY A 711 15.02 -65.89 -76.95
CA GLY A 711 16.30 -65.75 -76.27
C GLY A 711 17.43 -66.45 -76.99
N ASP A 712 17.30 -66.69 -78.29
CA ASP A 712 18.32 -67.33 -79.12
C ASP A 712 19.39 -66.35 -79.64
N HIS A 713 19.21 -65.05 -79.32
CA HIS A 713 20.05 -63.90 -79.68
C HIS A 713 19.92 -63.44 -81.15
N TYR A 714 18.87 -63.87 -81.84
CA TYR A 714 18.40 -63.29 -83.09
C TYR A 714 17.16 -62.45 -82.83
N GLY A 715 17.04 -61.33 -83.52
CA GLY A 715 16.03 -60.33 -83.21
C GLY A 715 14.69 -60.61 -83.90
N ASP A 716 13.59 -60.40 -83.17
CA ASP A 716 12.21 -60.60 -83.64
C ASP A 716 11.80 -59.59 -84.71
N ASN A 717 12.44 -58.41 -84.73
CA ASN A 717 12.02 -57.31 -85.56
C ASN A 717 12.39 -57.62 -87.02
N ASP A 718 11.42 -57.62 -87.94
CA ASP A 718 11.65 -57.91 -89.36
C ASP A 718 11.36 -56.67 -90.24
N GLY A 719 12.16 -56.48 -91.27
CA GLY A 719 12.07 -55.33 -92.17
C GLY A 719 13.25 -55.22 -93.16
N PRO A 720 13.16 -54.33 -94.15
CA PRO A 720 14.24 -54.13 -95.11
C PRO A 720 15.46 -53.48 -94.44
N ASN A 721 16.62 -54.15 -94.53
CA ASN A 721 17.90 -53.80 -93.90
C ASN A 721 18.01 -54.07 -92.39
N VAL A 722 17.13 -54.91 -91.84
CA VAL A 722 17.26 -55.39 -90.49
C VAL A 722 18.33 -56.50 -90.42
N THR A 723 19.13 -56.50 -89.36
CA THR A 723 20.20 -57.48 -89.14
C THR A 723 19.77 -58.61 -88.21
N ASN A 724 20.33 -59.80 -88.45
CA ASN A 724 20.15 -61.01 -87.62
C ASN A 724 18.70 -61.32 -87.26
N VAL A 725 17.80 -61.24 -88.26
CA VAL A 725 16.38 -61.57 -88.08
C VAL A 725 16.22 -63.07 -87.86
N ASP A 726 15.47 -63.43 -86.84
CA ASP A 726 15.11 -64.82 -86.58
C ASP A 726 14.00 -65.30 -87.53
N ALA A 727 14.27 -66.36 -88.29
CA ALA A 727 13.27 -66.99 -89.15
C ALA A 727 12.21 -67.79 -88.35
N PHE A 728 12.52 -68.17 -87.11
CA PHE A 728 11.63 -68.90 -86.21
C PHE A 728 11.54 -68.25 -84.80
N PRO A 729 10.92 -67.05 -84.65
CA PRO A 729 10.89 -66.20 -83.43
C PRO A 729 10.20 -66.77 -82.17
N SER A 730 10.02 -68.08 -82.11
CA SER A 730 9.40 -68.80 -81.01
C SER A 730 10.00 -70.19 -80.78
N ASP A 731 10.97 -70.61 -81.59
CA ASP A 731 11.72 -71.85 -81.42
C ASP A 731 13.22 -71.58 -81.48
N GLY A 732 13.80 -71.20 -80.34
CA GLY A 732 15.25 -70.96 -80.22
C GLY A 732 16.17 -72.16 -80.47
N THR A 733 15.68 -73.27 -81.04
CA THR A 733 16.51 -74.34 -81.63
C THR A 733 16.70 -74.21 -83.15
N GLN A 734 15.93 -73.34 -83.81
CA GLN A 734 15.97 -73.04 -85.25
C GLN A 734 16.01 -71.53 -85.46
N TRP A 735 16.83 -71.03 -86.38
CA TRP A 735 16.93 -69.58 -86.65
C TRP A 735 17.09 -69.25 -88.14
N ALA A 736 17.16 -70.27 -88.99
CA ALA A 736 17.36 -70.14 -90.44
C ALA A 736 16.64 -71.28 -91.19
N ASP A 737 16.10 -70.94 -92.36
CA ASP A 737 15.44 -71.85 -93.32
C ASP A 737 15.90 -71.43 -94.71
N ALA A 738 16.87 -72.14 -95.26
CA ALA A 738 17.58 -71.71 -96.45
C ALA A 738 16.78 -71.92 -97.74
N ASP A 739 15.98 -72.98 -97.81
CA ASP A 739 15.19 -73.33 -98.99
C ASP A 739 13.69 -73.08 -98.86
N LEU A 740 13.27 -72.60 -97.70
CA LEU A 740 11.94 -72.07 -97.39
C LEU A 740 10.85 -73.14 -97.40
N ASP A 741 11.19 -74.36 -97.02
CA ASP A 741 10.23 -75.46 -96.91
C ASP A 741 9.49 -75.48 -95.56
N GLY A 742 9.90 -74.64 -94.62
CA GLY A 742 9.31 -74.47 -93.29
C GLY A 742 9.96 -75.33 -92.20
N HIS A 743 11.00 -76.09 -92.53
CA HIS A 743 11.80 -76.86 -91.59
C HIS A 743 13.17 -76.21 -91.41
N GLY A 744 13.54 -75.93 -90.17
CA GLY A 744 14.78 -75.18 -89.91
C GLY A 744 16.03 -75.98 -90.25
N ASP A 745 17.04 -75.27 -90.79
CA ASP A 745 18.28 -75.81 -91.33
C ASP A 745 19.15 -76.54 -90.29
N ASN A 746 18.85 -76.44 -89.00
CA ASN A 746 19.55 -77.18 -87.95
C ASN A 746 18.96 -78.60 -87.84
N PRO A 747 19.65 -79.66 -88.34
CA PRO A 747 19.08 -81.01 -88.42
C PRO A 747 18.88 -81.68 -87.05
N TYR A 748 19.38 -81.06 -85.98
CA TYR A 748 19.19 -81.52 -84.60
C TYR A 748 18.17 -80.69 -83.81
N GLY A 749 17.62 -79.62 -84.40
CA GLY A 749 16.53 -78.83 -83.81
C GLY A 749 15.17 -79.51 -84.01
N THR A 750 14.11 -78.87 -83.52
CA THR A 750 12.74 -79.40 -83.66
C THR A 750 12.38 -79.50 -85.15
N GLU A 751 11.86 -80.66 -85.58
CA GLU A 751 11.50 -80.94 -86.99
C GLU A 751 12.57 -80.52 -88.00
N GLY A 752 13.86 -80.67 -87.66
CA GLY A 752 14.97 -80.14 -88.45
C GLY A 752 15.14 -80.83 -89.82
N ASP A 753 15.50 -80.03 -90.82
CA ASP A 753 15.68 -80.47 -92.19
C ASP A 753 17.04 -81.18 -92.39
N TRP A 754 16.99 -82.43 -92.83
CA TRP A 754 18.18 -83.22 -93.16
C TRP A 754 18.72 -82.96 -94.57
N PHE A 755 17.97 -82.25 -95.41
CA PHE A 755 18.32 -81.85 -96.77
C PHE A 755 18.10 -80.33 -97.01
N PRO A 756 18.90 -79.44 -96.38
CA PRO A 756 18.65 -77.97 -96.23
C PRO A 756 18.66 -77.11 -97.51
N ASN A 757 18.67 -77.74 -98.67
CA ASN A 757 18.73 -77.05 -99.96
C ASN A 757 17.80 -77.71 -100.99
N ASP A 758 16.97 -78.67 -100.58
CA ASP A 758 15.99 -79.34 -101.42
C ASP A 758 14.61 -79.32 -100.76
N HIS A 759 13.88 -78.23 -100.98
CA HIS A 759 12.52 -77.98 -100.47
C HIS A 759 11.45 -79.07 -100.72
N THR A 760 11.79 -80.13 -101.46
CA THR A 760 10.88 -81.26 -101.69
C THR A 760 11.10 -82.42 -100.72
N ARG A 761 12.15 -82.39 -99.90
CA ARG A 761 12.57 -83.48 -99.02
C ARG A 761 13.14 -82.89 -97.75
N TRP A 762 12.71 -83.40 -96.60
CA TRP A 762 13.28 -82.97 -95.32
C TRP A 762 13.53 -84.11 -94.32
N ALA A 763 12.79 -85.21 -94.48
CA ALA A 763 12.86 -86.37 -93.60
C ALA A 763 13.67 -87.53 -94.20
N ASP A 764 14.53 -88.11 -93.37
CA ASP A 764 15.25 -89.37 -93.60
C ASP A 764 15.17 -90.20 -92.29
N SER A 765 14.09 -90.97 -92.18
CA SER A 765 13.64 -91.61 -90.94
C SER A 765 14.59 -92.68 -90.44
N ASP A 766 15.16 -93.49 -91.33
CA ASP A 766 16.09 -94.56 -90.98
C ASP A 766 17.56 -94.28 -91.30
N ARG A 767 17.82 -93.13 -91.93
CA ARG A 767 19.15 -92.52 -92.13
C ARG A 767 20.04 -93.31 -93.06
N ASP A 768 19.43 -93.95 -94.05
CA ASP A 768 20.17 -94.60 -95.10
C ASP A 768 20.62 -93.63 -96.22
N GLY A 769 20.21 -92.35 -96.11
CA GLY A 769 20.58 -91.25 -96.99
C GLY A 769 19.64 -91.09 -98.19
N VAL A 770 18.51 -91.79 -98.17
CA VAL A 770 17.41 -91.65 -99.11
C VAL A 770 16.25 -90.99 -98.37
N ALA A 771 15.62 -89.99 -98.99
CA ALA A 771 14.47 -89.34 -98.37
C ALA A 771 13.27 -90.28 -98.29
N ASP A 772 12.48 -90.13 -97.24
CA ASP A 772 11.35 -91.04 -96.94
C ASP A 772 10.36 -91.16 -98.09
N GLU A 773 10.17 -90.12 -98.91
CA GLU A 773 9.25 -90.15 -100.05
C GLU A 773 9.77 -90.97 -101.26
N ASP A 774 11.07 -91.25 -101.29
CA ASP A 774 11.76 -92.01 -102.34
C ASP A 774 12.13 -93.44 -101.91
N ASP A 775 11.70 -93.88 -100.71
CA ASP A 775 12.02 -95.18 -100.12
C ASP A 775 10.78 -96.09 -99.97
N ASP A 776 10.79 -97.25 -100.66
CA ASP A 776 9.72 -98.25 -100.54
C ASP A 776 9.66 -98.89 -99.12
N PHE A 777 10.71 -98.72 -98.30
CA PHE A 777 10.86 -99.28 -96.97
C PHE A 777 11.45 -98.30 -95.94
N VAL A 778 10.81 -97.14 -95.77
CA VAL A 778 11.11 -95.99 -94.86
C VAL A 778 11.56 -96.26 -93.41
N ASN A 779 11.62 -97.51 -92.94
CA ASN A 779 12.11 -97.88 -91.62
C ASN A 779 13.05 -99.12 -91.64
N ASP A 780 13.50 -99.58 -92.81
CA ASP A 780 14.44 -100.69 -92.99
C ASP A 780 15.58 -100.30 -93.93
N ALA A 781 16.60 -99.69 -93.33
CA ALA A 781 17.84 -99.25 -93.97
C ALA A 781 18.66 -100.34 -94.71
N SER A 782 18.16 -101.57 -94.82
CA SER A 782 18.81 -102.63 -95.60
C SER A 782 18.28 -102.79 -97.03
N GLN A 783 17.20 -102.10 -97.41
CA GLN A 783 16.58 -102.19 -98.75
C GLN A 783 15.63 -101.02 -99.03
N TRP A 784 15.54 -100.57 -100.29
CA TRP A 784 14.81 -99.34 -100.64
C TRP A 784 14.03 -99.39 -101.98
N ILE A 785 13.99 -100.54 -102.67
CA ILE A 785 13.21 -100.69 -103.93
C ILE A 785 12.61 -102.09 -104.07
N ASP A 786 11.33 -102.20 -104.43
CA ASP A 786 10.68 -103.49 -104.73
C ASP A 786 10.98 -103.96 -106.18
N SER A 787 11.35 -105.24 -106.33
CA SER A 787 11.78 -105.80 -107.62
C SER A 787 11.03 -107.07 -108.05
N ASP A 788 9.92 -107.42 -107.39
CA ASP A 788 9.11 -108.61 -107.72
C ASP A 788 8.03 -108.43 -108.82
#